data_AF-A0A293LY05-F1
#
_entry.id   AF-A0A293LY05-F1
#
_cell.length_a   1.000
_cell.length_b   1.000
_cell.length_c   1.000
_cell.angle_alpha   90.00
_cell.angle_beta   90.00
_cell.angle_gamma   90.00
#
_symmetry.space_group_name_H-M   'P 1'
#
loop_
_entity.id
_entity.type
_entity.pdbx_description
1 polymer ?
#
loop_
_entity_poly.entity_id
_entity_poly.type
_entity_poly.pdbx_seq_one_letter_code
_entity_poly.pdbx_strand_id
1 'polypeptide(L)'
;MKQDWSNTIVIILSDVHRCIKQEASLLGSLDTVKLARLAHNIIKLINIQMEVSDSCTDMPIPTVLPWNILYYVLKHEEDKIHSLAACKKVEGTAGGDCASLSGTMPSSLMLLFTAHEYLGRRSWCTSSEGVLLFLCVDVMTGEIKKMSSHPFYEDVIMGLEQCFYCLYGHPTRRGKVKHLQEHNATPVSLTWERSPVVFNFFKPAVLPEFDSLKTSTVSSELEVLLKRIVAQVPTEYDPSKLADAVVAYIEGTSDTLPDPPESVDPIVAILYYLLGDYYFKNKEFVKAIRFYTLDVAVNPSRKDSWAGLALSRSSQLEQRINSCEPKNEGTILRRGMSSLRCFKQALDIDPANASLWIEYGSATYMLLSHISRQLKRSKQLGLSEETIASHETKKIEYLSLAKKCYECANQCEADGIGNNEMWLNHYLLGKITHKMKEPPAVYLNHLYLSLQYLHRMNAKYPRKILYHSPPYLSIESLELYYKIHALCFKFLMKYEEKPAPTDELETVRMYLEKTSKSPIALFQERSSCVMLENGDLEMLPLIKKRAKKRAVTTDHDYLEGVNSAKVFRSRHRASTESITEPEEVTVVREILDSLVTVVTEKLAAEEKRNQPPASQESAVTTIVLGDSPLRRKQPPSNEVICIDLTGTESRAELQRLIDGRQTSVITHSGKFENAPATSSSVAAADTTKQTTKPADVSETELKQILLKMCVRAMRDCLSRFPQHFKSLYYLARYHCHSKHARNLQLSYEYLMHSGQGKSDISSAGLFAERKNTNFFTGIWHTPGDEIDRPGSFASHMKRSVVLLMEVLRLRRDVDKMVYVTVQLSRNPDLDKKYLRDTDRIYLVKKCFKQAMAIAQKELNDLMNEEPPPDESVLISGLLDVYKAWQAFQKAGVFVEEAGDVLSEAYKTFKLGEVDSSPPILEQALAFCSRHMARDALLKSQESMMPKEWMTPEGFGIFGGFS
;
A
#
# COMPACT_ATOMS: atom_id res chain seq x y z
N MET A 1 41.81 16.68 -52.50
CA MET A 1 42.43 17.82 -51.78
C MET A 1 41.61 18.31 -50.59
N LYS A 2 40.39 18.86 -50.76
CA LYS A 2 39.63 19.45 -49.63
C LYS A 2 39.37 18.46 -48.49
N GLN A 3 38.95 17.23 -48.82
CA GLN A 3 38.73 16.18 -47.83
C GLN A 3 40.02 15.79 -47.10
N ASP A 4 41.14 15.70 -47.81
CA ASP A 4 42.43 15.30 -47.25
C ASP A 4 42.91 16.33 -46.23
N TRP A 5 42.81 17.63 -46.56
CA TRP A 5 43.07 18.72 -45.61
C TRP A 5 42.13 18.70 -44.41
N SER A 6 40.84 18.43 -44.62
CA SER A 6 39.86 18.29 -43.53
C SER A 6 40.24 17.13 -42.59
N ASN A 7 40.60 15.97 -43.14
CA ASN A 7 41.09 14.81 -42.39
C ASN A 7 42.40 15.13 -41.63
N THR A 8 43.36 15.83 -42.25
CA THR A 8 44.61 16.26 -41.59
C THR A 8 44.32 17.22 -40.44
N ILE A 9 43.40 18.17 -40.61
CA ILE A 9 42.96 19.09 -39.53
C ILE A 9 42.32 18.29 -38.38
N VAL A 10 41.46 17.31 -38.67
CA VAL A 10 40.85 16.44 -37.64
C VAL A 10 41.91 15.68 -36.83
N ILE A 11 42.94 15.13 -37.48
CA ILE A 11 44.05 14.44 -36.80
C ILE A 11 44.82 15.41 -35.89
N ILE A 12 45.23 16.56 -36.42
CA ILE A 12 45.97 17.58 -35.64
C ILE A 12 45.16 18.06 -34.42
N LEU A 13 43.85 18.32 -34.60
CA LEU A 13 42.97 18.70 -33.49
C LEU A 13 42.80 17.56 -32.46
N SER A 14 42.79 16.30 -32.89
CA SER A 14 42.72 15.13 -32.01
C SER A 14 43.98 14.98 -31.16
N ASP A 15 45.17 15.11 -31.77
CA ASP A 15 46.44 15.09 -31.05
C ASP A 15 46.58 16.27 -30.08
N VAL A 16 46.24 17.51 -30.51
CA VAL A 16 46.26 18.71 -29.65
C VAL A 16 45.29 18.57 -28.47
N HIS A 17 44.06 18.11 -28.71
CA HIS A 17 43.07 17.86 -27.66
C HIS A 17 43.53 16.75 -26.70
N ARG A 18 44.17 15.68 -27.19
CA ARG A 18 44.74 14.62 -26.35
C ARG A 18 45.83 15.17 -25.42
N CYS A 19 46.76 15.98 -25.95
CA CYS A 19 47.81 16.60 -25.15
C CYS A 19 47.23 17.51 -24.06
N ILE A 20 46.32 18.44 -24.41
CA ILE A 20 45.69 19.36 -23.45
C ILE A 20 44.90 18.60 -22.37
N LYS A 21 44.22 17.51 -22.73
CA LYS A 21 43.46 16.66 -21.79
C LYS A 21 44.37 15.81 -20.88
N GLN A 22 45.56 15.44 -21.33
CA GLN A 22 46.55 14.72 -20.52
C GLN A 22 47.29 15.65 -19.56
N GLU A 23 47.66 16.85 -20.02
CA GLU A 23 48.41 17.82 -19.22
C GLU A 23 47.92 19.26 -19.49
N ALA A 24 47.08 19.80 -18.59
CA ALA A 24 46.56 21.16 -18.70
C ALA A 24 47.66 22.25 -18.55
N SER A 25 48.76 21.96 -17.86
CA SER A 25 49.92 22.87 -17.72
C SER A 25 50.61 23.20 -19.05
N LEU A 26 50.37 22.43 -20.12
CA LEU A 26 50.84 22.75 -21.47
C LEU A 26 50.25 24.05 -22.03
N LEU A 27 49.10 24.52 -21.52
CA LEU A 27 48.56 25.83 -21.88
C LEU A 27 49.30 26.98 -21.18
N GLY A 28 49.94 26.71 -20.04
CA GLY A 28 50.75 27.66 -19.28
C GLY A 28 52.21 27.74 -19.72
N SER A 29 52.74 26.70 -20.39
CA SER A 29 54.07 26.72 -21.00
C SER A 29 54.10 27.35 -22.39
N LEU A 30 52.93 27.63 -22.98
CA LEU A 30 52.79 28.43 -24.19
C LEU A 30 52.87 29.93 -23.86
N ASP A 31 53.77 30.62 -24.58
CA ASP A 31 53.81 32.09 -24.63
C ASP A 31 52.43 32.67 -25.02
N THR A 32 52.02 33.75 -24.34
CA THR A 32 50.72 34.41 -24.50
C THR A 32 50.40 34.73 -25.97
N VAL A 33 51.39 35.15 -26.77
CA VAL A 33 51.21 35.43 -28.20
C VAL A 33 50.85 34.15 -28.99
N LYS A 34 51.45 33.02 -28.62
CA LYS A 34 51.18 31.70 -29.26
C LYS A 34 49.83 31.14 -28.81
N LEU A 35 49.47 31.29 -27.54
CA LEU A 35 48.17 30.89 -27.00
C LEU A 35 47.02 31.70 -27.64
N ALA A 36 47.20 33.02 -27.77
CA ALA A 36 46.26 33.90 -28.45
C ALA A 36 46.13 33.57 -29.96
N ARG A 37 47.25 33.27 -30.63
CA ARG A 37 47.24 32.79 -32.03
C ARG A 37 46.55 31.43 -32.19
N LEU A 38 46.70 30.53 -31.21
CA LEU A 38 45.97 29.25 -31.17
C LEU A 38 44.46 29.50 -31.05
N ALA A 39 44.02 30.31 -30.09
CA ALA A 39 42.61 30.69 -29.93
C ALA A 39 42.02 31.29 -31.22
N HIS A 40 42.73 32.24 -31.84
CA HIS A 40 42.30 32.87 -33.09
C HIS A 40 42.19 31.88 -34.27
N ASN A 41 43.11 30.91 -34.38
CA ASN A 41 43.02 29.85 -35.38
C ASN A 41 41.85 28.90 -35.12
N ILE A 42 41.59 28.54 -33.86
CA ILE A 42 40.46 27.68 -33.47
C ILE A 42 39.12 28.38 -33.73
N ILE A 43 39.00 29.68 -33.42
CA ILE A 43 37.79 30.47 -33.73
C ILE A 43 37.57 30.55 -35.25
N LYS A 44 38.62 30.65 -36.07
CA LYS A 44 38.48 30.57 -37.54
C LYS A 44 37.93 29.22 -38.02
N LEU A 45 38.31 28.11 -37.39
CA LEU A 45 37.77 26.78 -37.70
C LEU A 45 36.30 26.65 -37.25
N ILE A 46 35.94 27.26 -36.12
CA ILE A 46 34.55 27.40 -35.67
C ILE A 46 33.74 28.24 -36.65
N ASN A 47 34.25 29.39 -37.11
CA ASN A 47 33.55 30.24 -38.08
C ASN A 47 33.30 29.50 -39.42
N ILE A 48 34.25 28.67 -39.88
CA ILE A 48 34.05 27.80 -41.06
C ILE A 48 32.99 26.71 -40.81
N GLN A 49 32.83 26.22 -39.58
CA GLN A 49 31.70 25.37 -39.20
C GLN A 49 30.38 26.17 -39.10
N MET A 50 30.45 27.47 -38.77
CA MET A 50 29.30 28.36 -38.60
C MET A 50 28.70 28.92 -39.91
N GLU A 51 29.52 29.10 -40.95
CA GLU A 51 29.12 29.67 -42.25
C GLU A 51 28.17 28.78 -43.09
N VAL A 52 27.76 27.62 -42.58
CA VAL A 52 26.92 26.64 -43.30
C VAL A 52 25.47 26.67 -42.81
N SER A 53 24.52 26.66 -43.75
CA SER A 53 23.07 26.70 -43.47
C SER A 53 22.59 25.54 -42.60
N ASP A 54 21.59 25.80 -41.74
CA ASP A 54 20.98 24.84 -40.81
C ASP A 54 20.40 23.59 -41.50
N SER A 55 20.10 23.65 -42.79
CA SER A 55 19.65 22.52 -43.61
C SER A 55 20.74 21.49 -43.99
N CYS A 56 22.02 21.74 -43.68
CA CYS A 56 23.12 20.86 -44.07
C CYS A 56 23.39 19.76 -43.02
N THR A 57 23.22 18.50 -43.40
CA THR A 57 23.52 17.33 -42.55
C THR A 57 25.03 17.07 -42.43
N ASP A 58 25.82 17.48 -43.41
CA ASP A 58 27.22 17.08 -43.53
C ASP A 58 28.14 18.18 -42.99
N MET A 59 28.91 17.87 -41.95
CA MET A 59 29.78 18.83 -41.27
C MET A 59 31.11 19.04 -42.05
N PRO A 60 31.47 20.28 -42.47
CA PRO A 60 32.62 20.53 -43.38
C PRO A 60 33.98 20.08 -42.85
N ILE A 61 34.14 20.16 -41.52
CA ILE A 61 35.28 19.63 -40.78
C ILE A 61 34.68 18.65 -39.76
N PRO A 62 34.82 17.32 -39.95
CA PRO A 62 34.02 16.32 -39.25
C PRO A 62 34.50 16.05 -37.81
N THR A 63 34.60 17.11 -37.00
CA THR A 63 34.99 17.04 -35.59
C THR A 63 34.44 18.22 -34.77
N VAL A 64 33.97 17.93 -33.56
CA VAL A 64 33.53 18.95 -32.59
C VAL A 64 34.69 19.52 -31.74
N LEU A 65 35.91 19.00 -31.92
CA LEU A 65 37.08 19.34 -31.11
C LEU A 65 37.52 20.83 -31.10
N PRO A 66 37.26 21.68 -32.12
CA PRO A 66 37.55 23.11 -32.02
C PRO A 66 36.88 23.77 -30.80
N TRP A 67 35.64 23.41 -30.50
CA TRP A 67 34.89 23.91 -29.35
C TRP A 67 35.50 23.46 -28.02
N ASN A 68 35.89 22.19 -27.90
CA ASN A 68 36.59 21.67 -26.72
C ASN A 68 37.93 22.38 -26.48
N ILE A 69 38.73 22.58 -27.54
CA ILE A 69 40.04 23.24 -27.42
C ILE A 69 39.86 24.71 -27.03
N LEU A 70 38.87 25.42 -27.61
CA LEU A 70 38.58 26.80 -27.23
C LEU A 70 38.11 26.89 -25.76
N TYR A 71 37.25 25.96 -25.30
CA TYR A 71 36.87 25.88 -23.89
C TYR A 71 38.09 25.78 -22.96
N TYR A 72 39.03 24.86 -23.24
CA TYR A 72 40.22 24.71 -22.39
C TYR A 72 41.12 25.97 -22.39
N VAL A 73 41.27 26.64 -23.53
CA VAL A 73 42.06 27.89 -23.63
C VAL A 73 41.39 29.04 -22.87
N LEU A 74 40.06 29.21 -23.01
CA LEU A 74 39.32 30.21 -22.23
C LEU A 74 39.38 29.91 -20.74
N LYS A 75 39.19 28.65 -20.34
CA LYS A 75 39.19 28.25 -18.94
C LYS A 75 40.54 28.48 -18.26
N HIS A 76 41.64 28.22 -18.97
CA HIS A 76 42.99 28.54 -18.50
C HIS A 76 43.20 30.05 -18.28
N GLU A 77 42.75 30.91 -19.20
CA GLU A 77 42.83 32.37 -19.03
C GLU A 77 41.88 32.88 -17.92
N GLU A 78 40.70 32.30 -17.73
CA GLU A 78 39.81 32.58 -16.58
C GLU A 78 40.49 32.25 -15.25
N ASP A 79 41.04 31.04 -15.09
CA ASP A 79 41.68 30.61 -13.84
C ASP A 79 42.97 31.41 -13.55
N LYS A 80 43.69 31.83 -14.60
CA LYS A 80 44.80 32.79 -14.54
C LYS A 80 44.35 34.19 -14.09
N ILE A 81 43.19 34.68 -14.55
CA ILE A 81 42.61 35.96 -14.08
C ILE A 81 42.15 35.84 -12.62
N HIS A 82 41.47 34.75 -12.24
CA HIS A 82 41.02 34.52 -10.86
C HIS A 82 42.18 34.38 -9.87
N SER A 83 43.26 33.68 -10.24
CA SER A 83 44.47 33.57 -9.39
C SER A 83 45.21 34.90 -9.25
N LEU A 84 45.37 35.67 -10.34
CA LEU A 84 45.92 37.04 -10.26
C LEU A 84 45.05 37.97 -9.41
N ALA A 85 43.73 37.84 -9.48
CA ALA A 85 42.79 38.59 -8.62
C ALA A 85 42.84 38.14 -7.15
N ALA A 86 43.14 36.87 -6.87
CA ALA A 86 43.36 36.37 -5.52
C ALA A 86 44.66 36.91 -4.91
N CYS A 87 45.78 36.89 -5.65
CA CYS A 87 47.04 37.50 -5.21
C CYS A 87 46.88 39.00 -4.89
N LYS A 88 46.16 39.75 -5.74
CA LYS A 88 45.85 41.18 -5.50
C LYS A 88 44.95 41.47 -4.29
N LYS A 89 44.35 40.45 -3.67
CA LYS A 89 43.65 40.60 -2.37
C LYS A 89 44.56 40.42 -1.15
N VAL A 90 45.78 39.87 -1.34
CA VAL A 90 46.78 39.71 -0.29
C VAL A 90 47.67 40.95 -0.18
N GLU A 91 48.00 41.57 -1.33
CA GLU A 91 48.71 42.86 -1.38
C GLU A 91 47.71 44.02 -1.19
N GLY A 92 47.53 44.45 0.07
CA GLY A 92 46.44 45.33 0.50
C GLY A 92 46.38 46.72 -0.16
N THR A 93 45.66 46.82 -1.28
CA THR A 93 45.19 48.09 -1.86
C THR A 93 43.67 48.10 -1.95
N ALA A 94 43.03 48.81 -1.01
CA ALA A 94 41.58 48.88 -0.92
C ALA A 94 41.00 49.99 -1.82
N GLY A 95 40.31 49.62 -2.90
CA GLY A 95 39.52 50.54 -3.72
C GLY A 95 39.30 50.05 -5.15
N GLY A 96 38.07 49.62 -5.48
CA GLY A 96 37.65 49.29 -6.86
C GLY A 96 36.85 47.99 -6.98
N ASP A 97 35.55 48.05 -6.73
CA ASP A 97 34.40 47.34 -7.34
C ASP A 97 34.49 45.85 -7.77
N CYS A 98 35.48 45.09 -7.29
CA CYS A 98 35.69 43.67 -7.61
C CYS A 98 34.66 42.70 -6.96
N ALA A 99 33.44 43.17 -6.69
CA ALA A 99 32.33 42.41 -6.13
C ALA A 99 31.28 41.98 -7.17
N SER A 100 31.18 42.69 -8.31
CA SER A 100 30.14 42.44 -9.33
C SER A 100 30.33 41.14 -10.13
N LEU A 101 31.58 40.73 -10.36
CA LEU A 101 31.95 39.53 -11.13
C LEU A 101 31.50 38.19 -10.50
N SER A 102 30.94 38.20 -9.28
CA SER A 102 30.47 36.98 -8.61
C SER A 102 29.09 36.49 -9.07
N GLY A 103 28.36 37.28 -9.87
CA GLY A 103 26.98 36.97 -10.30
C GLY A 103 26.81 36.54 -11.76
N THR A 104 27.77 36.82 -12.63
CA THR A 104 27.72 36.53 -14.08
C THR A 104 28.23 35.12 -14.40
N MET A 105 27.65 34.47 -15.42
CA MET A 105 28.13 33.16 -15.87
C MET A 105 29.55 33.26 -16.49
N PRO A 106 30.47 32.30 -16.23
CA PRO A 106 31.78 32.26 -16.89
C PRO A 106 31.69 32.20 -18.42
N SER A 107 32.64 32.81 -19.11
CA SER A 107 32.68 32.83 -20.58
C SER A 107 32.98 31.45 -21.16
N SER A 108 33.78 30.64 -20.47
CA SER A 108 34.01 29.24 -20.81
C SER A 108 32.73 28.40 -20.72
N LEU A 109 31.84 28.68 -19.75
CA LEU A 109 30.57 27.98 -19.60
C LEU A 109 29.52 28.45 -20.63
N MET A 110 29.43 29.77 -20.88
CA MET A 110 28.59 30.34 -21.96
C MET A 110 28.93 29.70 -23.32
N LEU A 111 30.23 29.55 -23.63
CA LEU A 111 30.68 28.91 -24.87
C LEU A 111 30.12 27.48 -25.02
N LEU A 112 30.01 26.70 -23.94
CA LEU A 112 29.51 25.32 -24.00
C LEU A 112 28.00 25.26 -24.29
N PHE A 113 27.21 26.20 -23.76
CA PHE A 113 25.79 26.35 -24.13
C PHE A 113 25.66 26.69 -25.63
N THR A 114 26.35 27.74 -26.06
CA THR A 114 26.39 28.19 -27.45
C THR A 114 26.85 27.10 -28.44
N ALA A 115 27.88 26.33 -28.09
CA ALA A 115 28.38 25.23 -28.90
C ALA A 115 27.33 24.12 -29.06
N HIS A 116 26.67 23.73 -27.97
CA HIS A 116 25.63 22.70 -28.01
C HIS A 116 24.42 23.18 -28.82
N GLU A 117 23.97 24.42 -28.63
CA GLU A 117 22.85 24.99 -29.37
C GLU A 117 23.14 25.04 -30.89
N TYR A 118 24.27 25.62 -31.30
CA TYR A 118 24.61 25.76 -32.72
C TYR A 118 24.73 24.41 -33.43
N LEU A 119 25.41 23.44 -32.81
CA LEU A 119 25.57 22.08 -33.34
C LEU A 119 24.26 21.28 -33.24
N GLY A 120 23.42 21.58 -32.25
CA GLY A 120 22.12 20.95 -32.02
C GLY A 120 21.13 21.22 -33.15
N ARG A 121 21.07 22.46 -33.64
CA ARG A 121 20.23 22.87 -34.79
C ARG A 121 20.47 22.03 -36.06
N ARG A 122 21.67 21.45 -36.21
CA ARG A 122 22.12 20.63 -37.36
C ARG A 122 22.25 19.13 -37.05
N SER A 123 21.77 18.68 -35.89
CA SER A 123 21.97 17.31 -35.37
C SER A 123 23.45 16.90 -35.15
N TRP A 124 24.39 17.84 -35.19
CA TRP A 124 25.83 17.59 -35.07
C TRP A 124 26.31 17.40 -33.62
N CYS A 125 25.48 17.66 -32.60
CA CYS A 125 25.92 17.62 -31.20
C CYS A 125 26.41 16.23 -30.72
N THR A 126 25.97 15.13 -31.33
CA THR A 126 26.49 13.76 -31.06
C THR A 126 27.63 13.35 -32.00
N SER A 127 28.12 14.22 -32.87
CA SER A 127 29.27 13.95 -33.74
C SER A 127 30.54 13.68 -32.92
N SER A 128 31.46 12.90 -33.49
CA SER A 128 32.65 12.43 -32.78
C SER A 128 32.30 11.76 -31.44
N GLU A 129 31.33 10.85 -31.47
CA GLU A 129 30.83 10.08 -30.31
C GLU A 129 30.32 10.94 -29.14
N GLY A 130 29.92 12.19 -29.40
CA GLY A 130 29.42 13.10 -28.36
C GLY A 130 30.51 13.68 -27.44
N VAL A 131 31.78 13.71 -27.89
CA VAL A 131 32.92 14.22 -27.10
C VAL A 131 32.77 15.67 -26.60
N LEU A 132 31.97 16.51 -27.28
CA LEU A 132 31.57 17.82 -26.75
C LEU A 132 30.56 17.69 -25.61
N LEU A 133 29.48 16.91 -25.80
CA LEU A 133 28.44 16.74 -24.78
C LEU A 133 28.98 16.08 -23.51
N PHE A 134 29.97 15.18 -23.62
CA PHE A 134 30.69 14.68 -22.45
C PHE A 134 31.47 15.78 -21.71
N LEU A 135 32.11 16.72 -22.43
CA LEU A 135 32.75 17.88 -21.81
C LEU A 135 31.70 18.78 -21.12
N CYS A 136 30.57 19.06 -21.77
CA CYS A 136 29.45 19.79 -21.17
C CYS A 136 28.98 19.13 -19.87
N VAL A 137 28.73 17.81 -19.90
CA VAL A 137 28.31 17.01 -18.74
C VAL A 137 29.33 17.07 -17.60
N ASP A 138 30.61 16.84 -17.90
CA ASP A 138 31.69 16.80 -16.91
C ASP A 138 31.89 18.19 -16.25
N VAL A 139 31.77 19.29 -17.02
CA VAL A 139 31.88 20.68 -16.53
C VAL A 139 30.64 21.12 -15.75
N MET A 140 29.43 20.96 -16.29
CA MET A 140 28.18 21.37 -15.64
C MET A 140 27.95 20.64 -14.31
N THR A 141 28.26 19.33 -14.27
CA THR A 141 28.25 18.54 -13.02
C THR A 141 29.31 19.04 -12.02
N GLY A 142 30.42 19.60 -12.51
CA GLY A 142 31.44 20.25 -11.69
C GLY A 142 30.95 21.54 -11.03
N GLU A 143 30.23 22.40 -11.75
CA GLU A 143 29.74 23.67 -11.21
C GLU A 143 28.54 23.48 -10.25
N ILE A 144 27.61 22.56 -10.55
CA ILE A 144 26.49 22.20 -9.66
C ILE A 144 27.00 21.81 -8.25
N LYS A 145 28.14 21.12 -8.16
CA LYS A 145 28.77 20.72 -6.88
C LYS A 145 29.37 21.88 -6.08
N LYS A 146 29.68 23.01 -6.73
CA LYS A 146 30.31 24.18 -6.08
C LYS A 146 29.28 25.22 -5.62
N MET A 147 28.16 25.35 -6.34
CA MET A 147 27.33 26.56 -6.33
C MET A 147 25.83 26.24 -6.35
N SER A 148 25.27 25.83 -5.22
CA SER A 148 23.85 25.45 -5.06
C SER A 148 22.83 26.60 -5.11
N SER A 149 23.29 27.85 -5.22
CA SER A 149 22.46 29.06 -4.99
C SER A 149 22.78 30.23 -5.94
N HIS A 150 23.45 29.97 -7.06
CA HIS A 150 23.80 31.01 -8.03
C HIS A 150 22.65 31.32 -9.01
N PRO A 151 22.57 32.54 -9.58
CA PRO A 151 21.44 32.95 -10.43
C PRO A 151 21.20 32.05 -11.65
N PHE A 152 22.27 31.44 -12.18
CA PHE A 152 22.27 30.58 -13.37
C PHE A 152 22.19 29.07 -13.07
N TYR A 153 21.87 28.69 -11.82
CA TYR A 153 21.83 27.28 -11.40
C TYR A 153 20.79 26.46 -12.18
N GLU A 154 19.60 27.03 -12.41
CA GLU A 154 18.55 26.41 -13.21
C GLU A 154 18.97 26.24 -14.68
N ASP A 155 19.63 27.24 -15.28
CA ASP A 155 20.13 27.17 -16.67
C ASP A 155 21.14 26.02 -16.84
N VAL A 156 22.01 25.80 -15.84
CA VAL A 156 22.97 24.70 -15.83
C VAL A 156 22.29 23.33 -15.66
N ILE A 157 21.21 23.23 -14.88
CA ILE A 157 20.38 22.02 -14.81
C ILE A 157 19.70 21.75 -16.16
N MET A 158 19.07 22.76 -16.76
CA MET A 158 18.36 22.64 -18.04
C MET A 158 19.31 22.29 -19.19
N GLY A 159 20.51 22.89 -19.23
CA GLY A 159 21.56 22.57 -20.19
C GLY A 159 22.11 21.15 -20.01
N LEU A 160 22.30 20.70 -18.78
CA LEU A 160 22.75 19.35 -18.46
C LEU A 160 21.70 18.29 -18.82
N GLU A 161 20.43 18.57 -18.57
CA GLU A 161 19.30 17.73 -18.97
C GLU A 161 19.18 17.63 -20.51
N GLN A 162 19.35 18.75 -21.23
CA GLN A 162 19.43 18.76 -22.70
C GLN A 162 20.65 17.96 -23.22
N CYS A 163 21.78 17.95 -22.50
CA CYS A 163 22.93 17.11 -22.84
C CYS A 163 22.61 15.61 -22.67
N PHE A 164 21.91 15.21 -21.60
CA PHE A 164 21.47 13.82 -21.43
C PHE A 164 20.39 13.41 -22.44
N TYR A 165 19.52 14.33 -22.84
CA TYR A 165 18.54 14.11 -23.88
C TYR A 165 19.22 13.82 -25.22
N CYS A 166 20.20 14.64 -25.63
CA CYS A 166 20.96 14.43 -26.87
C CYS A 166 21.88 13.20 -26.83
N LEU A 167 22.59 12.97 -25.72
CA LEU A 167 23.47 11.80 -25.58
C LEU A 167 22.70 10.48 -25.56
N TYR A 168 21.58 10.39 -24.83
CA TYR A 168 20.99 9.10 -24.49
C TYR A 168 19.51 8.93 -24.87
N GLY A 169 18.83 9.97 -25.36
CA GLY A 169 17.39 9.96 -25.60
C GLY A 169 16.57 9.82 -24.31
N HIS A 170 17.01 10.46 -23.22
CA HIS A 170 16.34 10.45 -21.92
C HIS A 170 16.26 11.88 -21.36
N PRO A 171 15.09 12.38 -20.90
CA PRO A 171 13.78 11.71 -20.77
C PRO A 171 13.17 11.29 -22.13
N THR A 172 12.13 10.43 -22.11
CA THR A 172 11.58 9.86 -23.36
C THR A 172 10.25 10.49 -23.79
N ARG A 173 9.48 11.11 -22.88
CA ARG A 173 8.18 11.73 -23.22
C ARG A 173 8.30 13.19 -23.67
N ARG A 174 8.75 13.34 -24.91
CA ARG A 174 8.88 14.58 -25.71
C ARG A 174 7.80 15.66 -25.45
N GLY A 175 6.54 15.25 -25.30
CA GLY A 175 5.40 16.18 -25.21
C GLY A 175 5.15 16.89 -23.86
N LYS A 176 6.04 16.77 -22.86
CA LYS A 176 5.85 17.39 -21.54
C LYS A 176 6.89 18.43 -21.14
N VAL A 177 8.11 18.33 -21.65
CA VAL A 177 9.26 19.09 -21.17
C VAL A 177 9.51 20.27 -22.11
N LYS A 178 9.03 21.46 -21.73
CA LYS A 178 8.96 22.62 -22.64
C LYS A 178 10.31 23.26 -22.99
N HIS A 179 11.37 22.94 -22.27
CA HIS A 179 12.71 23.49 -22.48
C HIS A 179 13.66 22.54 -23.21
N LEU A 180 13.29 21.27 -23.43
CA LEU A 180 14.12 20.36 -24.22
C LEU A 180 13.88 20.60 -25.71
N GLN A 181 14.97 20.74 -26.46
CA GLN A 181 14.96 21.00 -27.90
C GLN A 181 15.22 19.70 -28.69
N GLU A 182 14.46 19.46 -29.75
CA GLU A 182 14.55 18.21 -30.53
C GLU A 182 15.65 18.30 -31.61
N HIS A 183 16.90 18.11 -31.19
CA HIS A 183 18.08 18.13 -32.07
C HIS A 183 18.17 16.95 -33.06
N ASN A 184 17.25 15.97 -33.03
CA ASN A 184 17.23 14.76 -33.87
C ASN A 184 18.55 13.94 -33.92
N ALA A 185 19.43 14.14 -32.94
CA ALA A 185 20.76 13.55 -32.88
C ALA A 185 20.72 12.03 -32.63
N THR A 186 21.74 11.30 -33.11
CA THR A 186 21.84 9.84 -32.96
C THR A 186 22.32 9.47 -31.55
N PRO A 187 21.53 8.76 -30.71
CA PRO A 187 21.91 8.50 -29.33
C PRO A 187 23.17 7.63 -29.22
N VAL A 188 24.07 8.03 -28.32
CA VAL A 188 25.28 7.32 -27.94
C VAL A 188 24.93 6.18 -26.96
N SER A 189 25.68 5.06 -27.02
CA SER A 189 25.54 3.97 -26.07
C SER A 189 25.98 4.41 -24.66
N LEU A 190 25.08 4.29 -23.68
CA LEU A 190 25.42 4.48 -22.26
C LEU A 190 26.33 3.34 -21.80
N THR A 191 27.52 3.68 -21.30
CA THR A 191 28.50 2.75 -20.72
C THR A 191 28.47 2.77 -19.18
N TRP A 192 29.13 1.80 -18.54
CA TRP A 192 29.27 1.80 -17.07
C TRP A 192 29.96 3.07 -16.56
N GLU A 193 31.11 3.46 -17.13
CA GLU A 193 31.90 4.63 -16.70
C GLU A 193 31.11 5.95 -16.67
N ARG A 194 30.13 6.11 -17.59
CA ARG A 194 29.29 7.31 -17.66
C ARG A 194 27.98 7.19 -16.88
N SER A 195 27.55 5.98 -16.52
CA SER A 195 26.36 5.73 -15.70
C SER A 195 26.35 6.43 -14.33
N PRO A 196 27.45 6.56 -13.57
CA PRO A 196 27.47 7.31 -12.30
C PRO A 196 26.96 8.74 -12.41
N VAL A 197 27.29 9.47 -13.49
CA VAL A 197 26.93 10.87 -13.62
C VAL A 197 25.43 11.01 -13.89
N VAL A 198 24.90 10.21 -14.83
CA VAL A 198 23.48 10.20 -15.20
C VAL A 198 22.61 9.73 -14.02
N PHE A 199 23.04 8.67 -13.31
CA PHE A 199 22.34 8.16 -12.14
C PHE A 199 22.28 9.19 -11.00
N ASN A 200 23.39 9.86 -10.70
CA ASN A 200 23.43 10.83 -9.59
C ASN A 200 22.66 12.13 -9.88
N PHE A 201 22.38 12.45 -11.15
CA PHE A 201 21.52 13.57 -11.53
C PHE A 201 20.03 13.24 -11.38
N PHE A 202 19.57 12.11 -11.96
CA PHE A 202 18.13 11.78 -11.97
C PHE A 202 17.63 11.03 -10.72
N LYS A 203 18.49 10.53 -9.82
CA LYS A 203 18.03 9.82 -8.61
C LYS A 203 17.27 10.74 -7.64
N PRO A 204 16.30 10.22 -6.86
CA PRO A 204 15.69 10.95 -5.77
C PRO A 204 16.70 11.43 -4.71
N ALA A 205 16.65 12.71 -4.32
CA ALA A 205 17.46 13.24 -3.21
C ALA A 205 17.11 12.63 -1.85
N VAL A 206 15.88 12.16 -1.67
CA VAL A 206 15.45 11.34 -0.52
C VAL A 206 14.93 10.02 -1.07
N LEU A 207 15.48 8.90 -0.58
CA LEU A 207 15.01 7.58 -0.99
C LEU A 207 13.56 7.35 -0.53
N PRO A 208 12.68 6.72 -1.33
CA PRO A 208 11.32 6.41 -0.91
C PRO A 208 11.34 5.39 0.24
N GLU A 209 10.53 5.58 1.27
CA GLU A 209 10.33 4.58 2.34
C GLU A 209 9.21 3.58 1.94
N PHE A 210 9.17 2.39 2.54
CA PHE A 210 8.21 1.34 2.13
C PHE A 210 6.73 1.77 2.24
N ASP A 211 6.37 2.64 3.19
CA ASP A 211 5.03 3.18 3.40
C ASP A 211 4.78 4.57 2.76
N SER A 212 5.82 5.16 2.13
CA SER A 212 5.71 6.44 1.42
C SER A 212 4.66 6.43 0.30
N LEU A 213 4.14 7.61 -0.04
CA LEU A 213 3.08 7.76 -1.05
C LEU A 213 3.56 7.28 -2.43
N LYS A 214 2.62 6.80 -3.26
CA LYS A 214 2.93 6.42 -4.65
C LYS A 214 3.55 7.55 -5.48
N THR A 215 3.29 8.81 -5.15
CA THR A 215 3.90 9.99 -5.77
C THR A 215 5.36 10.21 -5.38
N SER A 216 5.90 9.43 -4.44
CA SER A 216 7.30 9.51 -3.99
C SER A 216 8.19 8.45 -4.61
N THR A 217 7.64 7.52 -5.40
CA THR A 217 8.44 6.53 -6.15
C THR A 217 8.97 7.13 -7.45
N VAL A 218 10.05 6.55 -7.99
CA VAL A 218 10.68 7.02 -9.23
C VAL A 218 9.71 7.08 -10.41
N SER A 219 9.86 8.08 -11.28
CA SER A 219 9.04 8.19 -12.48
C SER A 219 9.16 6.96 -13.40
N SER A 220 8.12 6.70 -14.20
CA SER A 220 8.12 5.61 -15.19
C SER A 220 9.14 5.78 -16.31
N GLU A 221 9.79 6.94 -16.40
CA GLU A 221 10.83 7.23 -17.39
C GLU A 221 12.21 6.99 -16.77
N LEU A 222 12.40 7.37 -15.51
CA LEU A 222 13.56 6.98 -14.71
C LEU A 222 13.69 5.45 -14.62
N GLU A 223 12.60 4.70 -14.47
CA GLU A 223 12.62 3.22 -14.52
C GLU A 223 13.30 2.67 -15.79
N VAL A 224 13.08 3.31 -16.95
CA VAL A 224 13.70 2.90 -18.23
C VAL A 224 15.19 3.23 -18.26
N LEU A 225 15.60 4.35 -17.67
CA LEU A 225 17.02 4.68 -17.47
C LEU A 225 17.69 3.70 -16.50
N LEU A 226 17.08 3.41 -15.35
CA LEU A 226 17.61 2.47 -14.37
C LEU A 226 17.79 1.07 -14.97
N LYS A 227 16.87 0.59 -15.81
CA LYS A 227 17.07 -0.67 -16.57
C LYS A 227 18.27 -0.63 -17.52
N ARG A 228 18.50 0.48 -18.21
CA ARG A 228 19.68 0.65 -19.09
C ARG A 228 20.97 0.61 -18.28
N ILE A 229 20.98 1.20 -17.09
CA ILE A 229 22.12 1.14 -16.16
C ILE A 229 22.34 -0.28 -15.63
N VAL A 230 21.26 -1.02 -15.25
CA VAL A 230 21.35 -2.44 -14.85
C VAL A 230 21.99 -3.28 -15.96
N ALA A 231 21.67 -3.02 -17.22
CA ALA A 231 22.27 -3.70 -18.37
C ALA A 231 23.74 -3.32 -18.66
N GLN A 232 24.35 -2.45 -17.85
CA GLN A 232 25.76 -2.06 -17.92
C GLN A 232 26.55 -2.42 -16.65
N VAL A 233 25.94 -3.04 -15.64
CA VAL A 233 26.62 -3.43 -14.40
C VAL A 233 27.70 -4.48 -14.68
N PRO A 234 28.98 -4.25 -14.31
CA PRO A 234 30.05 -5.23 -14.45
C PRO A 234 29.76 -6.54 -13.70
N THR A 235 30.25 -7.66 -14.22
CA THR A 235 30.09 -9.00 -13.63
C THR A 235 30.72 -9.16 -12.24
N GLU A 236 31.53 -8.20 -11.79
CA GLU A 236 32.09 -8.12 -10.44
C GLU A 236 31.06 -7.62 -9.42
N TYR A 237 30.20 -6.67 -9.82
CA TYR A 237 29.17 -6.06 -8.97
C TYR A 237 27.76 -6.64 -9.17
N ASP A 238 27.61 -7.72 -9.95
CA ASP A 238 26.33 -8.39 -10.16
C ASP A 238 25.89 -9.23 -8.93
N PRO A 239 24.82 -8.84 -8.21
CA PRO A 239 24.35 -9.58 -7.03
C PRO A 239 23.61 -10.88 -7.37
N SER A 240 23.40 -11.21 -8.64
CA SER A 240 22.70 -12.44 -9.05
C SER A 240 23.38 -13.70 -8.49
N LYS A 241 24.70 -13.67 -8.26
CA LYS A 241 25.47 -14.76 -7.62
C LYS A 241 25.08 -15.02 -6.16
N LEU A 242 24.68 -13.98 -5.43
CA LEU A 242 24.28 -14.05 -4.01
C LEU A 242 22.75 -14.21 -3.87
N ALA A 243 21.98 -13.87 -4.91
CA ALA A 243 20.52 -13.91 -4.91
C ALA A 243 19.96 -15.29 -4.56
N ASP A 244 20.54 -16.38 -5.09
CA ASP A 244 20.08 -17.75 -4.80
C ASP A 244 20.32 -18.15 -3.33
N ALA A 245 21.41 -17.68 -2.70
CA ALA A 245 21.65 -17.87 -1.27
C ALA A 245 20.66 -17.09 -0.40
N VAL A 246 20.33 -15.84 -0.79
CA VAL A 246 19.27 -15.05 -0.16
C VAL A 246 17.90 -15.73 -0.31
N VAL A 247 17.59 -16.31 -1.48
CA VAL A 247 16.36 -17.10 -1.70
C VAL A 247 16.35 -18.35 -0.82
N ALA A 248 17.46 -19.08 -0.69
CA ALA A 248 17.57 -20.25 0.18
C ALA A 248 17.31 -19.92 1.66
N TYR A 249 17.84 -18.80 2.15
CA TYR A 249 17.54 -18.29 3.50
C TYR A 249 16.06 -17.93 3.67
N ILE A 250 15.47 -17.29 2.67
CA ILE A 250 14.05 -16.86 2.67
C ILE A 250 13.08 -18.04 2.56
N GLU A 251 13.39 -19.07 1.76
CA GLU A 251 12.57 -20.29 1.70
C GLU A 251 12.76 -21.21 2.92
N GLY A 252 13.82 -20.99 3.70
CA GLY A 252 14.15 -21.76 4.89
C GLY A 252 14.85 -23.08 4.59
N THR A 253 15.62 -23.13 3.50
CA THR A 253 16.59 -24.21 3.22
C THR A 253 17.99 -23.85 3.72
N SER A 254 18.25 -22.58 4.03
CA SER A 254 19.36 -22.11 4.86
C SER A 254 18.82 -21.37 6.09
N ASP A 255 19.58 -21.39 7.19
CA ASP A 255 19.32 -20.60 8.39
C ASP A 255 20.32 -19.46 8.59
N THR A 256 21.37 -19.38 7.78
CA THR A 256 22.27 -18.22 7.68
C THR A 256 21.99 -17.40 6.42
N LEU A 257 22.10 -16.07 6.55
CA LEU A 257 22.24 -15.16 5.41
C LEU A 257 23.64 -15.32 4.81
N PRO A 258 23.83 -15.07 3.50
CA PRO A 258 25.16 -14.90 2.95
C PRO A 258 25.81 -13.62 3.51
N ASP A 259 27.13 -13.64 3.68
CA ASP A 259 27.90 -12.46 4.05
C ASP A 259 27.80 -11.38 2.94
N PRO A 260 27.75 -10.08 3.30
CA PRO A 260 27.74 -9.01 2.32
C PRO A 260 29.07 -8.94 1.57
N PRO A 261 29.07 -8.55 0.28
CA PRO A 261 30.30 -8.37 -0.49
C PRO A 261 31.21 -7.29 0.12
N GLU A 262 32.52 -7.55 0.17
CA GLU A 262 33.53 -6.71 0.85
C GLU A 262 33.58 -5.26 0.34
N SER A 263 33.19 -5.04 -0.92
CA SER A 263 32.97 -3.70 -1.47
C SER A 263 31.75 -3.68 -2.38
N VAL A 264 31.05 -2.54 -2.39
CA VAL A 264 29.82 -2.31 -3.14
C VAL A 264 29.92 -0.97 -3.86
N ASP A 265 29.63 -0.95 -5.16
CA ASP A 265 29.52 0.30 -5.90
C ASP A 265 28.31 1.14 -5.41
N PRO A 266 28.47 2.45 -5.15
CA PRO A 266 27.39 3.31 -4.62
C PRO A 266 26.12 3.41 -5.48
N ILE A 267 26.19 3.12 -6.78
CA ILE A 267 25.02 3.00 -7.66
C ILE A 267 24.33 1.68 -7.41
N VAL A 268 25.07 0.56 -7.44
CA VAL A 268 24.56 -0.79 -7.18
C VAL A 268 23.88 -0.88 -5.82
N ALA A 269 24.40 -0.16 -4.82
CA ALA A 269 23.81 -0.04 -3.49
C ALA A 269 22.39 0.58 -3.46
N ILE A 270 21.92 1.25 -4.51
CA ILE A 270 20.64 2.00 -4.56
C ILE A 270 19.77 1.61 -5.77
N LEU A 271 20.39 1.23 -6.88
CA LEU A 271 19.76 0.92 -8.17
C LEU A 271 18.66 -0.14 -8.07
N TYR A 272 18.96 -1.25 -7.38
CA TYR A 272 18.01 -2.35 -7.22
C TYR A 272 16.88 -2.02 -6.23
N TYR A 273 17.15 -1.21 -5.20
CA TYR A 273 16.12 -0.68 -4.30
C TYR A 273 15.07 0.17 -5.04
N LEU A 274 15.50 1.16 -5.82
CA LEU A 274 14.58 2.06 -6.55
C LEU A 274 13.71 1.31 -7.57
N LEU A 275 14.25 0.30 -8.24
CA LEU A 275 13.48 -0.60 -9.10
C LEU A 275 12.49 -1.48 -8.31
N GLY A 276 12.89 -1.97 -7.14
CA GLY A 276 12.02 -2.72 -6.23
C GLY A 276 10.81 -1.90 -5.78
N ASP A 277 11.05 -0.67 -5.32
CA ASP A 277 10.00 0.27 -4.89
C ASP A 277 9.05 0.63 -6.03
N TYR A 278 9.58 0.97 -7.21
CA TYR A 278 8.76 1.28 -8.39
C TYR A 278 7.74 0.18 -8.68
N TYR A 279 8.18 -1.08 -8.71
CA TYR A 279 7.27 -2.19 -8.98
C TYR A 279 6.32 -2.48 -7.81
N PHE A 280 6.75 -2.27 -6.57
CA PHE A 280 5.90 -2.43 -5.39
C PHE A 280 4.75 -1.41 -5.39
N LYS A 281 5.06 -0.11 -5.54
CA LYS A 281 4.06 0.98 -5.59
C LYS A 281 3.18 0.90 -6.87
N ASN A 282 3.62 0.19 -7.91
CA ASN A 282 2.82 -0.17 -9.08
C ASN A 282 2.08 -1.52 -8.99
N LYS A 283 2.16 -2.24 -7.85
CA LYS A 283 1.55 -3.56 -7.60
C LYS A 283 2.07 -4.70 -8.49
N GLU A 284 3.20 -4.52 -9.16
CA GLU A 284 3.91 -5.54 -9.95
C GLU A 284 4.77 -6.45 -9.05
N PHE A 285 4.14 -7.07 -8.05
CA PHE A 285 4.84 -7.75 -6.94
C PHE A 285 5.88 -8.80 -7.36
N VAL A 286 5.73 -9.45 -8.52
CA VAL A 286 6.71 -10.44 -9.02
C VAL A 286 8.03 -9.78 -9.38
N LYS A 287 8.00 -8.60 -10.02
CA LYS A 287 9.20 -7.82 -10.33
C LYS A 287 9.79 -7.20 -9.06
N ALA A 288 8.94 -6.64 -8.19
CA ALA A 288 9.36 -6.07 -6.91
C ALA A 288 10.15 -7.09 -6.06
N ILE A 289 9.64 -8.32 -5.93
CA ILE A 289 10.33 -9.41 -5.22
C ILE A 289 11.72 -9.70 -5.82
N ARG A 290 11.84 -9.75 -7.16
CA ARG A 290 13.15 -9.96 -7.81
C ARG A 290 14.13 -8.85 -7.46
N PHE A 291 13.73 -7.58 -7.65
CA PHE A 291 14.62 -6.45 -7.45
C PHE A 291 14.99 -6.22 -5.98
N TYR A 292 14.04 -6.36 -5.04
CA TYR A 292 14.37 -6.32 -3.61
C TYR A 292 15.23 -7.52 -3.16
N THR A 293 15.10 -8.72 -3.74
CA THR A 293 16.01 -9.83 -3.43
C THR A 293 17.44 -9.56 -3.93
N LEU A 294 17.61 -8.89 -5.08
CA LEU A 294 18.94 -8.41 -5.51
C LEU A 294 19.48 -7.31 -4.57
N ASP A 295 18.64 -6.36 -4.16
CA ASP A 295 19.06 -5.28 -3.25
C ASP A 295 19.45 -5.79 -1.85
N VAL A 296 18.70 -6.75 -1.31
CA VAL A 296 19.00 -7.43 -0.03
C VAL A 296 20.31 -8.22 -0.09
N ALA A 297 20.66 -8.79 -1.26
CA ALA A 297 21.94 -9.49 -1.46
C ALA A 297 23.15 -8.54 -1.46
N VAL A 298 22.93 -7.24 -1.71
CA VAL A 298 23.94 -6.18 -1.61
C VAL A 298 23.93 -5.51 -0.23
N ASN A 299 22.74 -5.22 0.30
CA ASN A 299 22.51 -4.48 1.54
C ASN A 299 21.60 -5.26 2.52
N PRO A 300 22.11 -6.32 3.19
CA PRO A 300 21.29 -7.11 4.13
C PRO A 300 20.71 -6.31 5.30
N SER A 301 21.24 -5.13 5.59
CA SER A 301 20.84 -4.21 6.65
C SER A 301 19.75 -3.18 6.25
N ARG A 302 19.30 -3.11 4.99
CA ARG A 302 18.26 -2.14 4.58
C ARG A 302 16.87 -2.63 4.97
N LYS A 303 16.28 -2.04 6.01
CA LYS A 303 14.93 -2.39 6.52
C LYS A 303 13.85 -2.33 5.43
N ASP A 304 13.87 -1.28 4.59
CA ASP A 304 12.82 -1.04 3.59
C ASP A 304 12.80 -2.10 2.48
N SER A 305 13.96 -2.65 2.13
CA SER A 305 14.06 -3.74 1.15
C SER A 305 13.42 -5.01 1.72
N TRP A 306 13.71 -5.35 2.98
CA TRP A 306 13.05 -6.46 3.67
C TRP A 306 11.55 -6.23 3.85
N ALA A 307 11.14 -5.00 4.17
CA ALA A 307 9.73 -4.60 4.30
C ALA A 307 8.97 -4.74 2.98
N GLY A 308 9.42 -4.08 1.90
CA GLY A 308 8.79 -4.15 0.58
C GLY A 308 8.79 -5.57 0.01
N LEU A 309 9.81 -6.37 0.30
CA LEU A 309 9.91 -7.79 -0.03
C LEU A 309 8.91 -8.66 0.76
N ALA A 310 8.73 -8.39 2.06
CA ALA A 310 7.75 -9.05 2.91
C ALA A 310 6.32 -8.71 2.50
N LEU A 311 6.01 -7.42 2.30
CA LEU A 311 4.71 -6.92 1.86
C LEU A 311 4.35 -7.48 0.48
N SER A 312 5.29 -7.47 -0.49
CA SER A 312 5.06 -8.06 -1.82
C SER A 312 4.76 -9.56 -1.76
N ARG A 313 5.43 -10.33 -0.88
CA ARG A 313 5.12 -11.75 -0.66
C ARG A 313 3.77 -11.93 0.04
N SER A 314 3.45 -11.09 1.02
CA SER A 314 2.17 -11.09 1.75
C SER A 314 0.98 -10.81 0.83
N SER A 315 1.05 -9.79 -0.04
CA SER A 315 -0.01 -9.48 -1.00
C SER A 315 -0.25 -10.59 -2.02
N GLN A 316 0.80 -11.24 -2.53
CA GLN A 316 0.64 -12.43 -3.38
C GLN A 316 0.01 -13.61 -2.61
N LEU A 317 0.42 -13.83 -1.36
CA LEU A 317 -0.11 -14.88 -0.49
C LEU A 317 -1.60 -14.64 -0.19
N GLU A 318 -2.01 -13.40 0.05
CA GLU A 318 -3.40 -13.02 0.25
C GLU A 318 -4.25 -13.30 -0.99
N GLN A 319 -3.84 -12.81 -2.16
CA GLN A 319 -4.52 -13.10 -3.44
C GLN A 319 -4.65 -14.62 -3.67
N ARG A 320 -3.57 -15.37 -3.40
CA ARG A 320 -3.53 -16.85 -3.46
C ARG A 320 -4.41 -17.53 -2.42
N ILE A 321 -4.68 -16.92 -1.26
CA ILE A 321 -5.57 -17.46 -0.23
C ILE A 321 -7.04 -17.10 -0.51
N ASN A 322 -7.31 -15.93 -1.10
CA ASN A 322 -8.65 -15.42 -1.37
C ASN A 322 -9.29 -16.01 -2.64
N SER A 323 -8.50 -16.44 -3.64
CA SER A 323 -9.03 -17.12 -4.83
C SER A 323 -9.94 -18.31 -4.47
N CYS A 324 -11.03 -18.54 -5.22
CA CYS A 324 -11.95 -19.66 -4.93
C CYS A 324 -11.53 -21.02 -5.54
N GLU A 325 -10.37 -21.03 -6.20
CA GLU A 325 -9.77 -22.13 -6.96
C GLU A 325 -9.23 -23.28 -6.09
N PRO A 326 -8.98 -24.48 -6.67
CA PRO A 326 -8.21 -25.55 -6.01
C PRO A 326 -6.76 -25.13 -5.75
N LYS A 327 -6.19 -25.58 -4.62
CA LYS A 327 -4.90 -25.10 -4.10
C LYS A 327 -3.98 -26.25 -3.74
N ASN A 328 -2.70 -26.14 -4.12
CA ASN A 328 -1.65 -26.96 -3.55
C ASN A 328 -1.26 -26.36 -2.19
N GLU A 329 -1.92 -26.84 -1.13
CA GLU A 329 -1.88 -26.25 0.22
C GLU A 329 -0.45 -26.19 0.79
N GLY A 330 0.42 -27.14 0.45
CA GLY A 330 1.84 -27.12 0.86
C GLY A 330 2.63 -25.92 0.31
N THR A 331 2.29 -25.45 -0.90
CA THR A 331 2.94 -24.26 -1.49
C THR A 331 2.51 -22.96 -0.81
N ILE A 332 1.30 -22.92 -0.21
CA ILE A 332 0.80 -21.77 0.53
C ILE A 332 1.57 -21.61 1.84
N LEU A 333 1.84 -22.71 2.55
CA LEU A 333 2.61 -22.66 3.80
C LEU A 333 4.08 -22.29 3.56
N ARG A 334 4.72 -22.82 2.51
CA ARG A 334 6.11 -22.43 2.16
C ARG A 334 6.21 -20.93 1.85
N ARG A 335 5.37 -20.43 0.94
CA ARG A 335 5.29 -18.99 0.61
C ARG A 335 4.96 -18.12 1.82
N GLY A 336 4.12 -18.65 2.72
CA GLY A 336 3.81 -18.05 4.01
C GLY A 336 5.04 -17.88 4.89
N MET A 337 5.76 -18.99 5.16
CA MET A 337 6.99 -19.00 5.94
C MET A 337 8.03 -18.02 5.38
N SER A 338 8.19 -17.93 4.06
CA SER A 338 9.05 -16.93 3.42
C SER A 338 8.63 -15.49 3.66
N SER A 339 7.33 -15.20 3.62
CA SER A 339 6.83 -13.86 3.97
C SER A 339 7.11 -13.52 5.43
N LEU A 340 6.93 -14.48 6.34
CA LEU A 340 7.20 -14.30 7.77
C LEU A 340 8.70 -14.13 8.07
N ARG A 341 9.60 -14.86 7.39
CA ARG A 341 11.06 -14.65 7.50
C ARG A 341 11.47 -13.24 7.07
N CYS A 342 10.93 -12.72 5.96
CA CYS A 342 11.21 -11.35 5.53
C CYS A 342 10.71 -10.29 6.54
N PHE A 343 9.50 -10.45 7.10
CA PHE A 343 9.01 -9.56 8.15
C PHE A 343 9.86 -9.61 9.41
N LYS A 344 10.27 -10.80 9.87
CA LYS A 344 11.17 -10.95 11.02
C LYS A 344 12.47 -10.18 10.79
N GLN A 345 13.12 -10.36 9.64
CA GLN A 345 14.39 -9.69 9.35
C GLN A 345 14.27 -8.17 9.28
N ALA A 346 13.16 -7.62 8.74
CA ALA A 346 12.92 -6.18 8.77
C ALA A 346 12.81 -5.60 10.20
N LEU A 347 12.19 -6.36 11.11
CA LEU A 347 11.94 -5.97 12.50
C LEU A 347 13.10 -6.29 13.46
N ASP A 348 13.95 -7.26 13.11
CA ASP A 348 15.24 -7.49 13.77
C ASP A 348 16.26 -6.37 13.43
N ILE A 349 16.03 -5.61 12.34
CA ILE A 349 16.79 -4.40 11.97
C ILE A 349 16.18 -3.14 12.62
N ASP A 350 14.86 -2.92 12.47
CA ASP A 350 14.14 -1.76 13.03
C ASP A 350 12.90 -2.24 13.82
N PRO A 351 13.04 -2.49 15.13
CA PRO A 351 11.93 -2.95 15.96
C PRO A 351 10.94 -1.83 16.34
N ALA A 352 11.23 -0.57 16.03
CA ALA A 352 10.40 0.58 16.43
C ALA A 352 9.21 0.84 15.48
N ASN A 353 9.13 0.12 14.35
CA ASN A 353 8.12 0.36 13.33
C ASN A 353 6.78 -0.35 13.62
N ALA A 354 5.81 0.39 14.17
CA ALA A 354 4.47 -0.11 14.48
C ALA A 354 3.75 -0.72 13.25
N SER A 355 3.84 -0.08 12.08
CA SER A 355 3.18 -0.53 10.85
C SER A 355 3.67 -1.92 10.40
N LEU A 356 4.98 -2.18 10.47
CA LEU A 356 5.55 -3.50 10.15
C LEU A 356 5.13 -4.58 11.14
N TRP A 357 5.00 -4.26 12.43
CA TRP A 357 4.44 -5.19 13.42
C TRP A 357 2.98 -5.55 13.12
N ILE A 358 2.15 -4.58 12.69
CA ILE A 358 0.74 -4.79 12.34
C ILE A 358 0.59 -5.67 11.09
N GLU A 359 1.41 -5.42 10.06
CA GLU A 359 1.42 -6.23 8.83
C GLU A 359 1.96 -7.65 9.07
N TYR A 360 3.03 -7.81 9.84
CA TYR A 360 3.56 -9.11 10.24
C TYR A 360 2.53 -9.92 11.06
N GLY A 361 1.86 -9.26 12.01
CA GLY A 361 0.76 -9.83 12.78
C GLY A 361 -0.44 -10.20 11.90
N SER A 362 -0.69 -9.47 10.81
CA SER A 362 -1.79 -9.70 9.87
C SER A 362 -1.50 -10.88 8.94
N ALA A 363 -0.30 -10.96 8.37
CA ALA A 363 0.17 -12.12 7.60
C ALA A 363 0.19 -13.40 8.45
N THR A 364 0.65 -13.30 9.70
CA THR A 364 0.62 -14.43 10.65
C THR A 364 -0.82 -14.86 10.96
N TYR A 365 -1.74 -13.91 11.20
CA TYR A 365 -3.15 -14.22 11.44
C TYR A 365 -3.84 -14.81 10.19
N MET A 366 -3.46 -14.40 8.98
CA MET A 366 -3.93 -14.95 7.71
C MET A 366 -3.57 -16.45 7.60
N LEU A 367 -2.30 -16.80 7.82
CA LEU A 367 -1.81 -18.19 7.79
C LEU A 367 -2.45 -19.03 8.91
N LEU A 368 -2.50 -18.51 10.13
CA LEU A 368 -3.24 -19.13 11.24
C LEU A 368 -4.72 -19.39 10.88
N SER A 369 -5.36 -18.44 10.19
CA SER A 369 -6.75 -18.54 9.74
C SER A 369 -6.93 -19.58 8.64
N HIS A 370 -5.93 -19.78 7.77
CA HIS A 370 -5.87 -20.88 6.80
C HIS A 370 -5.70 -22.25 7.49
N ILE A 371 -4.67 -22.42 8.33
CA ILE A 371 -4.39 -23.67 9.06
C ILE A 371 -5.60 -24.09 9.92
N SER A 372 -6.23 -23.13 10.60
CA SER A 372 -7.47 -23.34 11.38
C SER A 372 -8.67 -23.88 10.57
N ARG A 373 -8.62 -23.80 9.23
CA ARG A 373 -9.63 -24.37 8.32
C ARG A 373 -9.24 -25.75 7.82
N GLN A 374 -7.95 -26.02 7.58
CA GLN A 374 -7.48 -27.34 7.13
C GLN A 374 -7.65 -28.39 8.24
N LEU A 375 -7.32 -28.06 9.49
CA LEU A 375 -7.60 -28.92 10.65
C LEU A 375 -9.10 -29.27 10.79
N LYS A 376 -10.00 -28.34 10.43
CA LYS A 376 -11.46 -28.57 10.41
C LYS A 376 -11.96 -29.33 9.18
N ARG A 377 -11.10 -29.56 8.19
CA ARG A 377 -11.36 -30.30 6.95
C ARG A 377 -10.51 -31.57 6.84
N SER A 378 -9.73 -31.95 7.85
CA SER A 378 -8.80 -33.10 7.81
C SER A 378 -9.48 -34.37 7.25
N LYS A 379 -10.63 -34.74 7.84
CA LYS A 379 -11.47 -35.87 7.39
C LYS A 379 -12.09 -35.70 5.98
N GLN A 380 -12.15 -34.49 5.43
CA GLN A 380 -12.61 -34.21 4.06
C GLN A 380 -11.46 -34.16 3.04
N LEU A 381 -10.22 -34.03 3.50
CA LEU A 381 -9.02 -33.83 2.69
C LEU A 381 -8.06 -35.02 2.73
N GLY A 382 -8.31 -36.02 3.57
CA GLY A 382 -7.44 -37.20 3.71
C GLY A 382 -6.05 -36.88 4.30
N LEU A 383 -5.94 -35.83 5.13
CA LEU A 383 -4.65 -35.44 5.72
C LEU A 383 -4.11 -36.54 6.65
N SER A 384 -2.82 -36.87 6.54
CA SER A 384 -2.14 -37.79 7.46
C SER A 384 -2.11 -37.24 8.89
N GLU A 385 -2.01 -38.11 9.88
CA GLU A 385 -1.98 -37.70 11.29
C GLU A 385 -0.75 -36.86 11.62
N GLU A 386 0.41 -37.17 11.03
CA GLU A 386 1.61 -36.32 11.03
C GLU A 386 1.33 -34.92 10.48
N THR A 387 0.64 -34.81 9.34
CA THR A 387 0.23 -33.53 8.76
C THR A 387 -0.71 -32.78 9.70
N ILE A 388 -1.60 -33.47 10.42
CA ILE A 388 -2.50 -32.85 11.40
C ILE A 388 -1.71 -32.33 12.61
N ALA A 389 -0.80 -33.13 13.18
CA ALA A 389 0.08 -32.72 14.27
C ALA A 389 0.94 -31.51 13.90
N SER A 390 1.61 -31.52 12.75
CA SER A 390 2.42 -30.38 12.26
C SER A 390 1.59 -29.09 12.12
N HIS A 391 0.34 -29.20 11.65
CA HIS A 391 -0.59 -28.07 11.60
C HIS A 391 -1.06 -27.60 12.97
N GLU A 392 -1.20 -28.48 13.97
CA GLU A 392 -1.57 -28.11 15.34
C GLU A 392 -0.44 -27.33 16.03
N THR A 393 0.82 -27.76 15.86
CA THR A 393 2.01 -27.05 16.36
C THR A 393 2.13 -25.66 15.72
N LYS A 394 2.13 -25.57 14.38
CA LYS A 394 2.20 -24.28 13.65
C LYS A 394 1.04 -23.33 13.98
N LYS A 395 -0.13 -23.87 14.32
CA LYS A 395 -1.28 -23.08 14.81
C LYS A 395 -1.04 -22.47 16.20
N ILE A 396 -0.24 -23.10 17.06
CA ILE A 396 0.13 -22.55 18.37
C ILE A 396 1.24 -21.50 18.18
N GLU A 397 2.27 -21.81 17.39
CA GLU A 397 3.34 -20.86 17.00
C GLU A 397 2.77 -19.57 16.39
N TYR A 398 1.86 -19.68 15.42
CA TYR A 398 1.25 -18.51 14.78
C TYR A 398 0.20 -17.81 15.68
N LEU A 399 -0.21 -18.39 16.81
CA LEU A 399 -0.99 -17.69 17.83
C LEU A 399 -0.09 -16.83 18.73
N SER A 400 1.01 -17.40 19.24
CA SER A 400 1.96 -16.69 20.09
C SER A 400 2.72 -15.61 19.31
N LEU A 401 3.15 -15.90 18.08
CA LEU A 401 3.79 -14.93 17.20
C LEU A 401 2.84 -13.75 16.88
N ALA A 402 1.61 -14.04 16.44
CA ALA A 402 0.65 -12.97 16.17
C ALA A 402 0.32 -12.15 17.42
N LYS A 403 0.23 -12.78 18.60
CA LYS A 403 0.07 -12.08 19.88
C LYS A 403 1.24 -11.10 20.12
N LYS A 404 2.48 -11.59 20.05
CA LYS A 404 3.70 -10.76 20.20
C LYS A 404 3.68 -9.57 19.24
N CYS A 405 3.31 -9.77 17.98
CA CYS A 405 3.30 -8.69 16.98
C CYS A 405 2.41 -7.49 17.40
N TYR A 406 1.17 -7.72 17.81
CA TYR A 406 0.29 -6.62 18.24
C TYR A 406 0.62 -6.08 19.64
N GLU A 407 1.31 -6.86 20.48
CA GLU A 407 1.87 -6.36 21.74
C GLU A 407 3.05 -5.41 21.49
N CYS A 408 3.97 -5.76 20.59
CA CYS A 408 5.05 -4.87 20.15
C CYS A 408 4.52 -3.63 19.43
N ALA A 409 3.53 -3.74 18.53
CA ALA A 409 2.89 -2.58 17.89
C ALA A 409 2.28 -1.60 18.91
N ASN A 410 1.66 -2.14 19.98
CA ASN A 410 1.13 -1.33 21.08
C ASN A 410 2.22 -0.69 21.95
N GLN A 411 3.40 -1.31 22.07
CA GLN A 411 4.54 -0.70 22.73
C GLN A 411 5.06 0.49 21.91
N CYS A 412 5.25 0.35 20.59
CA CYS A 412 5.64 1.46 19.71
C CYS A 412 4.67 2.65 19.78
N GLU A 413 3.36 2.39 19.96
CA GLU A 413 2.35 3.44 20.20
C GLU A 413 2.49 4.10 21.57
N ALA A 414 2.81 3.34 22.63
CA ALA A 414 3.09 3.87 23.96
C ALA A 414 4.40 4.70 24.01
N ASP A 415 5.40 4.31 23.20
CA ASP A 415 6.67 5.02 23.03
C ASP A 415 6.56 6.27 22.14
N GLY A 416 5.37 6.57 21.60
CA GLY A 416 5.11 7.75 20.75
C GLY A 416 5.53 7.61 19.29
N ILE A 417 5.94 6.42 18.85
CA ILE A 417 6.41 6.08 17.49
C ILE A 417 5.30 5.38 16.67
N GLY A 418 4.09 5.30 17.21
CA GLY A 418 2.97 4.57 16.63
C GLY A 418 2.17 5.29 15.53
N ASN A 419 1.29 4.53 14.87
CA ASN A 419 0.51 4.98 13.72
C ASN A 419 -0.96 5.35 14.05
N ASN A 420 -1.34 5.38 15.34
CA ASN A 420 -2.69 5.60 15.88
C ASN A 420 -3.71 4.48 15.54
N GLU A 421 -3.24 3.23 15.38
CA GLU A 421 -4.06 2.04 15.14
C GLU A 421 -4.23 1.12 16.37
N MET A 422 -3.92 1.59 17.58
CA MET A 422 -4.15 0.86 18.85
C MET A 422 -5.52 0.16 18.94
N TRP A 423 -6.58 0.74 18.36
CA TRP A 423 -7.90 0.11 18.31
C TRP A 423 -7.89 -1.21 17.53
N LEU A 424 -7.19 -1.27 16.39
CA LEU A 424 -7.07 -2.42 15.50
C LEU A 424 -6.23 -3.52 16.16
N ASN A 425 -5.12 -3.12 16.80
CA ASN A 425 -4.26 -4.00 17.60
C ASN A 425 -5.06 -4.69 18.71
N HIS A 426 -5.80 -3.94 19.51
CA HIS A 426 -6.64 -4.51 20.55
C HIS A 426 -7.81 -5.36 20.01
N TYR A 427 -8.43 -5.00 18.87
CA TYR A 427 -9.42 -5.85 18.20
C TYR A 427 -8.82 -7.20 17.76
N LEU A 428 -7.56 -7.20 17.29
CA LEU A 428 -6.85 -8.40 16.85
C LEU A 428 -6.35 -9.24 18.04
N LEU A 429 -5.82 -8.63 19.10
CA LEU A 429 -5.51 -9.28 20.37
C LEU A 429 -6.73 -9.95 20.99
N GLY A 430 -7.89 -9.29 21.05
CA GLY A 430 -9.16 -9.88 21.51
C GLY A 430 -9.61 -11.08 20.66
N LYS A 431 -9.29 -11.10 19.36
CA LYS A 431 -9.53 -12.25 18.47
C LYS A 431 -8.50 -13.38 18.63
N ILE A 432 -7.28 -13.08 19.07
CA ILE A 432 -6.18 -14.04 19.27
C ILE A 432 -6.30 -14.73 20.63
N THR A 433 -6.48 -13.97 21.71
CA THR A 433 -6.70 -14.47 23.07
C THR A 433 -7.92 -15.41 23.15
N HIS A 434 -9.07 -15.02 22.58
CA HIS A 434 -10.22 -15.95 22.42
C HIS A 434 -9.88 -17.22 21.61
N LYS A 435 -8.95 -17.16 20.63
CA LYS A 435 -8.49 -18.35 19.87
C LYS A 435 -7.52 -19.23 20.68
N MET A 436 -6.73 -18.64 21.58
CA MET A 436 -5.86 -19.34 22.53
C MET A 436 -6.65 -20.04 23.66
N LYS A 437 -7.95 -19.71 23.82
CA LYS A 437 -8.85 -20.13 24.90
C LYS A 437 -8.61 -19.40 26.24
N GLU A 438 -8.07 -18.19 26.19
CA GLU A 438 -7.97 -17.30 27.37
C GLU A 438 -9.37 -17.04 27.98
N PRO A 439 -9.48 -16.78 29.30
CA PRO A 439 -10.77 -16.52 29.95
C PRO A 439 -11.41 -15.21 29.44
N PRO A 440 -12.75 -15.06 29.59
CA PRO A 440 -13.49 -13.88 29.10
C PRO A 440 -12.94 -12.54 29.55
N ALA A 441 -12.36 -12.46 30.75
CA ALA A 441 -11.76 -11.23 31.28
C ALA A 441 -10.71 -10.64 30.31
N VAL A 442 -9.84 -11.47 29.75
CA VAL A 442 -8.74 -11.06 28.86
C VAL A 442 -9.28 -10.59 27.51
N TYR A 443 -10.05 -11.45 26.83
CA TYR A 443 -10.47 -11.15 25.45
C TYR A 443 -11.57 -10.09 25.36
N LEU A 444 -12.43 -9.95 26.38
CA LEU A 444 -13.42 -8.89 26.43
C LEU A 444 -12.79 -7.55 26.81
N ASN A 445 -11.77 -7.52 27.67
CA ASN A 445 -11.04 -6.29 27.97
C ASN A 445 -10.43 -5.66 26.71
N HIS A 446 -9.69 -6.44 25.91
CA HIS A 446 -9.12 -5.93 24.65
C HIS A 446 -10.20 -5.43 23.67
N LEU A 447 -11.32 -6.13 23.52
CA LEU A 447 -12.42 -5.65 22.66
C LEU A 447 -13.08 -4.37 23.20
N TYR A 448 -13.17 -4.20 24.52
CA TYR A 448 -13.73 -3.01 25.15
C TYR A 448 -12.76 -1.81 25.06
N LEU A 449 -11.47 -2.02 25.28
CA LEU A 449 -10.41 -1.03 25.03
C LEU A 449 -10.43 -0.57 23.58
N SER A 450 -10.50 -1.50 22.62
CA SER A 450 -10.62 -1.19 21.19
C SER A 450 -11.81 -0.27 20.88
N LEU A 451 -12.98 -0.52 21.49
CA LEU A 451 -14.16 0.35 21.39
C LEU A 451 -13.94 1.74 22.03
N GLN A 452 -13.20 1.83 23.14
CA GLN A 452 -12.81 3.11 23.75
C GLN A 452 -11.85 3.90 22.85
N TYR A 453 -10.87 3.25 22.21
CA TYR A 453 -9.96 3.93 21.27
C TYR A 453 -10.71 4.50 20.06
N LEU A 454 -11.66 3.76 19.46
CA LEU A 454 -12.53 4.33 18.41
C LEU A 454 -13.33 5.55 18.89
N HIS A 455 -13.83 5.55 20.13
CA HIS A 455 -14.49 6.72 20.71
C HIS A 455 -13.53 7.91 20.89
N ARG A 456 -12.30 7.66 21.36
CA ARG A 456 -11.24 8.68 21.47
C ARG A 456 -10.85 9.27 20.11
N MET A 457 -10.90 8.47 19.04
CA MET A 457 -10.70 8.87 17.63
C MET A 457 -11.91 9.60 17.02
N ASN A 458 -12.94 9.94 17.80
CA ASN A 458 -14.16 10.65 17.36
C ASN A 458 -15.01 9.87 16.33
N ALA A 459 -15.10 8.54 16.48
CA ALA A 459 -16.02 7.71 15.69
C ALA A 459 -17.49 8.18 15.77
N LYS A 460 -18.22 7.97 14.67
CA LYS A 460 -19.61 8.40 14.48
C LYS A 460 -20.62 7.28 14.73
N TYR A 461 -21.76 7.61 15.34
CA TYR A 461 -22.76 6.65 15.81
C TYR A 461 -24.17 6.96 15.28
N PRO A 462 -24.38 6.91 13.94
CA PRO A 462 -25.68 7.18 13.34
C PRO A 462 -26.73 6.13 13.74
N ARG A 463 -28.01 6.51 13.70
CA ARG A 463 -29.14 5.56 13.87
C ARG A 463 -29.30 4.58 12.70
N LYS A 464 -28.79 4.94 11.51
CA LYS A 464 -28.73 4.09 10.32
C LYS A 464 -27.47 4.43 9.53
N ILE A 465 -26.67 3.42 9.20
CA ILE A 465 -25.44 3.58 8.41
C ILE A 465 -25.82 3.50 6.92
N LEU A 466 -25.35 4.47 6.12
CA LEU A 466 -25.48 4.44 4.67
C LEU A 466 -24.34 3.63 4.05
N TYR A 467 -24.70 2.78 3.10
CA TYR A 467 -23.85 1.71 2.60
C TYR A 467 -22.72 2.19 1.67
N HIS A 468 -23.00 3.13 0.76
CA HIS A 468 -22.00 3.70 -0.16
C HIS A 468 -21.24 4.90 0.42
N SER A 469 -21.53 5.30 1.67
CA SER A 469 -20.89 6.43 2.36
C SER A 469 -21.11 6.27 3.88
N PRO A 470 -20.43 5.30 4.51
CA PRO A 470 -20.54 5.10 5.96
C PRO A 470 -19.90 6.28 6.71
N PRO A 471 -20.55 6.81 7.76
CA PRO A 471 -19.91 7.81 8.62
C PRO A 471 -18.62 7.30 9.28
N TYR A 472 -17.69 8.21 9.54
CA TYR A 472 -16.33 7.90 9.98
C TYR A 472 -16.27 6.94 11.19
N LEU A 473 -15.55 5.82 11.01
CA LEU A 473 -15.36 4.72 11.97
C LEU A 473 -16.66 4.05 12.48
N SER A 474 -17.80 4.25 11.81
CA SER A 474 -19.10 3.77 12.29
C SER A 474 -19.32 2.26 12.09
N ILE A 475 -18.79 1.67 11.02
CA ILE A 475 -18.93 0.24 10.73
C ILE A 475 -17.98 -0.58 11.62
N GLU A 476 -16.77 -0.08 11.85
CA GLU A 476 -15.75 -0.66 12.72
C GLU A 476 -16.24 -0.68 14.17
N SER A 477 -16.82 0.44 14.62
CA SER A 477 -17.50 0.55 15.92
C SER A 477 -18.64 -0.48 16.04
N LEU A 478 -19.45 -0.64 15.00
CA LEU A 478 -20.57 -1.60 14.98
C LEU A 478 -20.09 -3.06 14.95
N GLU A 479 -19.05 -3.38 14.20
CA GLU A 479 -18.41 -4.70 14.13
C GLU A 479 -17.74 -5.10 15.46
N LEU A 480 -17.26 -4.12 16.24
CA LEU A 480 -16.74 -4.29 17.61
C LEU A 480 -17.87 -4.50 18.64
N TYR A 481 -18.89 -3.65 18.62
CA TYR A 481 -20.09 -3.84 19.45
C TYR A 481 -20.75 -5.21 19.19
N TYR A 482 -20.90 -5.58 17.92
CA TYR A 482 -21.28 -6.94 17.51
C TYR A 482 -20.26 -7.99 17.99
N LYS A 483 -18.95 -7.72 17.95
CA LYS A 483 -17.92 -8.70 18.36
C LYS A 483 -18.10 -9.12 19.81
N ILE A 484 -18.24 -8.15 20.72
CA ILE A 484 -18.40 -8.36 22.16
C ILE A 484 -19.62 -9.27 22.40
N HIS A 485 -20.80 -8.86 21.92
CA HIS A 485 -22.03 -9.64 22.05
C HIS A 485 -21.94 -11.03 21.38
N ALA A 486 -21.26 -11.16 20.24
CA ALA A 486 -21.05 -12.43 19.56
C ALA A 486 -19.99 -13.35 20.21
N LEU A 487 -19.17 -12.85 21.15
CA LEU A 487 -18.33 -13.70 22.00
C LEU A 487 -19.09 -14.12 23.26
N CYS A 488 -19.74 -13.17 23.94
CA CYS A 488 -20.62 -13.47 25.09
C CYS A 488 -21.72 -14.47 24.73
N PHE A 489 -22.36 -14.32 23.56
CA PHE A 489 -23.35 -15.27 23.05
C PHE A 489 -22.78 -16.69 22.88
N LYS A 490 -21.55 -16.86 22.37
CA LYS A 490 -20.94 -18.21 22.24
C LYS A 490 -20.66 -18.84 23.59
N PHE A 491 -20.22 -18.04 24.55
CA PHE A 491 -19.97 -18.48 25.92
C PHE A 491 -21.28 -18.97 26.55
N LEU A 492 -22.33 -18.15 26.53
CA LEU A 492 -23.63 -18.48 27.07
C LEU A 492 -24.27 -19.70 26.37
N MET A 493 -24.19 -19.79 25.04
CA MET A 493 -24.66 -20.97 24.28
C MET A 493 -23.83 -22.24 24.52
N LYS A 494 -22.57 -22.15 24.99
CA LYS A 494 -21.76 -23.32 25.40
C LYS A 494 -22.20 -23.87 26.75
N TYR A 495 -22.69 -22.99 27.63
CA TYR A 495 -23.09 -23.28 29.00
C TYR A 495 -24.61 -23.06 29.23
N GLU A 496 -25.45 -23.21 28.19
CA GLU A 496 -26.91 -23.00 28.32
C GLU A 496 -27.53 -24.01 29.30
N GLU A 497 -27.08 -25.28 29.26
CA GLU A 497 -27.50 -26.36 30.17
C GLU A 497 -26.42 -26.80 31.17
N LYS A 498 -25.18 -26.32 31.01
CA LYS A 498 -24.06 -26.70 31.88
C LYS A 498 -23.77 -25.58 32.87
N PRO A 499 -23.38 -25.87 34.12
CA PRO A 499 -22.90 -24.82 35.02
C PRO A 499 -21.74 -24.08 34.35
N ALA A 500 -21.78 -22.75 34.39
CA ALA A 500 -20.71 -21.88 33.94
C ALA A 500 -19.81 -21.56 35.14
N PRO A 501 -18.49 -21.33 34.96
CA PRO A 501 -17.67 -20.80 36.03
C PRO A 501 -18.20 -19.42 36.44
N THR A 502 -18.50 -19.24 37.73
CA THR A 502 -19.24 -18.06 38.23
C THR A 502 -18.52 -16.75 37.93
N ASP A 503 -17.20 -16.72 38.07
CA ASP A 503 -16.33 -15.58 37.73
C ASP A 503 -16.37 -15.22 36.23
N GLU A 504 -16.32 -16.24 35.36
CA GLU A 504 -16.46 -16.03 33.91
C GLU A 504 -17.86 -15.52 33.54
N LEU A 505 -18.92 -15.98 34.22
CA LEU A 505 -20.30 -15.57 33.99
C LEU A 505 -20.56 -14.12 34.45
N GLU A 506 -20.10 -13.75 35.65
CA GLU A 506 -20.22 -12.38 36.16
C GLU A 506 -19.32 -11.42 35.36
N THR A 507 -18.15 -11.87 34.90
CA THR A 507 -17.33 -11.13 33.93
C THR A 507 -18.10 -10.87 32.61
N VAL A 508 -18.75 -11.89 32.05
CA VAL A 508 -19.56 -11.74 30.84
C VAL A 508 -20.74 -10.78 31.06
N ARG A 509 -21.41 -10.85 32.22
CA ARG A 509 -22.45 -9.89 32.62
C ARG A 509 -21.91 -8.47 32.70
N MET A 510 -20.83 -8.25 33.45
CA MET A 510 -20.20 -6.94 33.62
C MET A 510 -19.87 -6.31 32.26
N TYR A 511 -19.30 -7.06 31.31
CA TYR A 511 -18.99 -6.54 29.98
C TYR A 511 -20.25 -6.28 29.14
N LEU A 512 -21.31 -7.08 29.26
CA LEU A 512 -22.60 -6.81 28.61
C LEU A 512 -23.25 -5.54 29.17
N GLU A 513 -23.25 -5.35 30.49
CA GLU A 513 -23.78 -4.13 31.13
C GLU A 513 -22.96 -2.87 30.81
N LYS A 514 -21.61 -2.97 30.80
CA LYS A 514 -20.70 -1.90 30.34
C LYS A 514 -20.96 -1.55 28.87
N THR A 515 -21.14 -2.56 28.01
CA THR A 515 -21.33 -2.34 26.57
C THR A 515 -22.73 -1.81 26.24
N SER A 516 -23.79 -2.19 26.99
CA SER A 516 -25.13 -1.61 26.82
C SER A 516 -25.21 -0.14 27.28
N LYS A 517 -24.34 0.27 28.22
CA LYS A 517 -24.20 1.66 28.70
C LYS A 517 -23.16 2.47 27.90
N SER A 518 -22.56 1.90 26.85
CA SER A 518 -21.46 2.53 26.10
C SER A 518 -21.94 3.61 25.11
N PRO A 519 -21.07 4.56 24.70
CA PRO A 519 -21.47 5.66 23.82
C PRO A 519 -22.07 5.22 22.48
N ILE A 520 -21.56 4.14 21.87
CA ILE A 520 -22.14 3.58 20.64
C ILE A 520 -23.58 3.10 20.86
N ALA A 521 -23.87 2.43 21.99
CA ALA A 521 -25.21 1.92 22.30
C ALA A 521 -26.20 3.08 22.48
N LEU A 522 -25.76 4.14 23.18
CA LEU A 522 -26.54 5.35 23.48
C LEU A 522 -26.59 6.38 22.33
N PHE A 523 -25.91 6.12 21.20
CA PHE A 523 -25.73 7.06 20.07
C PHE A 523 -25.05 8.39 20.47
N GLN A 524 -24.21 8.36 21.52
CA GLN A 524 -23.53 9.52 22.09
C GLN A 524 -22.17 9.72 21.41
N GLU A 525 -22.10 10.62 20.44
CA GLU A 525 -20.84 11.02 19.82
C GLU A 525 -20.02 11.92 20.77
N ARG A 526 -18.70 11.94 20.62
CA ARG A 526 -17.85 12.84 21.41
C ARG A 526 -18.09 14.29 20.96
N SER A 527 -18.73 15.09 21.81
CA SER A 527 -19.00 16.50 21.57
C SER A 527 -17.71 17.27 21.22
N SER A 528 -17.72 18.03 20.12
CA SER A 528 -16.57 18.82 19.67
C SER A 528 -16.38 20.14 20.45
N CYS A 529 -16.79 20.16 21.72
CA CYS A 529 -16.68 21.32 22.61
C CYS A 529 -16.76 20.87 24.08
N VAL A 530 -15.60 20.59 24.68
CA VAL A 530 -15.34 20.73 26.12
C VAL A 530 -13.93 21.28 26.26
N MET A 531 -13.78 22.42 26.93
CA MET A 531 -12.50 22.97 27.38
C MET A 531 -12.44 22.77 28.90
N LEU A 532 -11.43 22.05 29.39
CA LEU A 532 -11.20 21.74 30.81
C LEU A 532 -12.34 20.88 31.45
N GLU A 533 -12.14 20.14 32.54
CA GLU A 533 -10.96 20.00 33.41
C GLU A 533 -10.91 18.59 34.03
N ASN A 534 -9.70 18.03 34.18
CA ASN A 534 -9.23 17.06 35.19
C ASN A 534 -7.93 16.40 34.69
N GLY A 535 -7.00 16.11 35.61
CA GLY A 535 -5.60 15.79 35.28
C GLY A 535 -5.31 14.38 34.77
N ASP A 536 -4.01 14.14 34.57
CA ASP A 536 -3.35 12.85 34.41
C ASP A 536 -3.62 12.02 33.14
N LEU A 537 -3.36 12.62 31.96
CA LEU A 537 -2.40 12.06 30.98
C LEU A 537 -1.99 13.10 29.91
N GLU A 538 -0.88 12.86 29.23
CA GLU A 538 -0.25 13.85 28.33
C GLU A 538 -1.04 14.15 27.04
N MET A 539 -0.85 15.39 26.56
CA MET A 539 -1.62 16.00 25.47
C MET A 539 -0.94 15.77 24.10
N LEU A 540 -1.35 14.73 23.36
CA LEU A 540 -1.01 14.61 21.93
C LEU A 540 -1.88 15.56 21.08
N PRO A 541 -1.28 16.39 20.19
CA PRO A 541 -2.01 17.45 19.49
C PRO A 541 -2.93 16.92 18.38
N LEU A 542 -4.14 17.49 18.28
CA LEU A 542 -5.15 17.21 17.25
C LEU A 542 -4.73 17.70 15.85
N ILE A 543 -3.80 17.00 15.22
CA ILE A 543 -3.43 17.21 13.82
C ILE A 543 -4.54 16.65 12.92
N LYS A 544 -5.47 17.53 12.51
CA LYS A 544 -6.24 17.33 11.26
C LYS A 544 -5.24 16.93 10.17
N LYS A 545 -5.52 15.89 9.36
CA LYS A 545 -4.66 15.46 8.22
C LYS A 545 -4.54 16.56 7.15
N ARG A 546 -3.76 17.59 7.45
CA ARG A 546 -3.31 18.64 6.54
C ARG A 546 -2.18 18.02 5.74
N ALA A 547 -2.51 17.51 4.54
CA ALA A 547 -1.55 16.88 3.64
C ALA A 547 -0.35 17.82 3.46
N LYS A 548 0.77 17.47 4.08
CA LYS A 548 1.95 18.33 4.15
C LYS A 548 2.72 18.15 2.85
N LYS A 549 2.24 18.82 1.78
CA LYS A 549 3.00 19.03 0.54
C LYS A 549 4.28 19.81 0.85
N ARG A 550 5.29 19.09 1.36
CA ARG A 550 6.66 19.36 0.99
C ARG A 550 6.76 18.95 -0.47
N ALA A 551 7.14 19.88 -1.35
CA ALA A 551 7.62 19.50 -2.66
C ALA A 551 8.87 18.63 -2.44
N VAL A 552 8.88 17.42 -2.99
CA VAL A 552 10.08 16.59 -3.03
C VAL A 552 10.85 17.03 -4.27
N THR A 553 11.62 18.09 -4.14
CA THR A 553 12.48 18.59 -5.21
C THR A 553 13.48 17.50 -5.60
N THR A 554 13.60 17.21 -6.90
CA THR A 554 14.36 16.10 -7.52
C THR A 554 13.72 14.70 -7.41
N ASP A 555 12.50 14.52 -7.94
CA ASP A 555 12.41 13.93 -9.29
C ASP A 555 12.22 15.13 -10.27
N HIS A 556 12.43 14.95 -11.56
CA HIS A 556 12.24 16.01 -12.56
C HIS A 556 10.74 16.13 -12.88
N ASP A 557 10.03 16.86 -12.02
CA ASP A 557 8.61 16.66 -11.73
C ASP A 557 7.64 17.27 -12.76
N TYR A 558 7.61 16.70 -13.98
CA TYR A 558 6.82 17.16 -15.13
C TYR A 558 5.28 16.98 -15.00
N LEU A 559 4.69 17.07 -13.80
CA LEU A 559 3.36 16.51 -13.53
C LEU A 559 2.34 17.31 -12.69
N GLU A 560 2.69 18.41 -12.02
CA GLU A 560 1.68 19.28 -11.37
C GLU A 560 1.50 20.63 -12.08
N GLY A 561 0.40 20.81 -12.83
CA GLY A 561 0.21 22.00 -13.66
C GLY A 561 -1.21 22.27 -14.19
N VAL A 562 -2.26 21.89 -13.46
CA VAL A 562 -3.67 22.17 -13.86
C VAL A 562 -4.49 22.68 -12.68
N ASN A 563 -5.34 23.69 -12.92
CA ASN A 563 -6.32 24.30 -11.99
C ASN A 563 -5.79 25.24 -10.87
N SER A 564 -5.21 26.37 -11.25
CA SER A 564 -5.57 27.69 -10.68
C SER A 564 -5.10 28.84 -11.58
N ALA A 565 -6.01 29.70 -12.05
CA ALA A 565 -5.70 30.89 -12.85
C ALA A 565 -6.76 31.98 -12.67
N LYS A 566 -6.33 33.26 -12.78
CA LYS A 566 -6.95 34.51 -12.25
C LYS A 566 -6.57 34.73 -10.77
N VAL A 567 -6.09 35.90 -10.34
CA VAL A 567 -6.27 37.29 -10.84
C VAL A 567 -4.97 38.14 -10.72
N PHE A 568 -4.55 38.81 -11.81
CA PHE A 568 -3.70 40.05 -11.92
C PHE A 568 -2.29 40.12 -11.25
N ARG A 569 -1.32 40.93 -11.72
CA ARG A 569 -1.09 41.60 -13.03
C ARG A 569 0.37 42.12 -13.11
N SER A 570 0.87 42.36 -14.33
CA SER A 570 2.13 43.05 -14.67
C SER A 570 3.44 42.35 -14.25
N ARG A 571 4.56 42.52 -14.98
CA ARG A 571 4.84 43.40 -16.14
C ARG A 571 5.70 42.64 -17.17
N HIS A 572 5.67 43.11 -18.43
CA HIS A 572 6.41 42.58 -19.60
C HIS A 572 6.08 41.14 -20.03
N ARG A 573 5.32 41.04 -21.12
CA ARG A 573 5.28 39.90 -22.04
C ARG A 573 5.10 40.47 -23.46
N ALA A 574 6.10 40.30 -24.31
CA ALA A 574 5.87 39.93 -25.71
C ALA A 574 5.96 38.39 -25.70
N SER A 575 4.91 37.63 -26.06
CA SER A 575 4.22 37.56 -27.35
C SER A 575 5.06 36.78 -28.34
N THR A 576 4.62 35.54 -28.58
CA THR A 576 5.15 34.65 -29.61
C THR A 576 4.77 35.20 -30.98
N GLU A 577 5.69 35.93 -31.58
CA GLU A 577 5.80 36.06 -33.04
C GLU A 577 7.07 35.33 -33.47
N SER A 578 7.17 34.96 -34.75
CA SER A 578 8.32 34.25 -35.28
C SER A 578 9.53 35.19 -35.39
N ILE A 579 10.39 35.17 -34.38
CA ILE A 579 11.71 35.82 -34.44
C ILE A 579 12.48 35.18 -35.59
N THR A 580 13.04 36.01 -36.47
CA THR A 580 13.78 35.56 -37.64
C THR A 580 15.20 35.10 -37.26
N GLU A 581 15.69 34.10 -37.99
CA GLU A 581 16.99 33.45 -37.79
C GLU A 581 18.23 34.36 -37.57
N PRO A 582 18.34 35.61 -38.09
CA PRO A 582 19.54 36.41 -37.92
C PRO A 582 19.90 36.82 -36.47
N GLU A 583 18.92 37.12 -35.62
CA GLU A 583 19.19 37.87 -34.36
C GLU A 583 19.98 37.08 -33.30
N GLU A 584 19.83 35.75 -33.26
CA GLU A 584 20.59 34.88 -32.35
C GLU A 584 21.97 34.52 -32.92
N VAL A 585 22.07 34.37 -34.24
CA VAL A 585 23.36 34.15 -34.93
C VAL A 585 24.25 35.38 -34.77
N THR A 586 23.68 36.59 -34.72
CA THR A 586 24.43 37.80 -34.32
C THR A 586 24.94 37.73 -32.89
N VAL A 587 24.19 37.23 -31.90
CA VAL A 587 24.69 37.13 -30.51
C VAL A 587 25.85 36.14 -30.39
N VAL A 588 25.76 34.95 -31.01
CA VAL A 588 26.87 33.98 -31.03
C VAL A 588 28.10 34.58 -31.71
N ARG A 589 27.87 35.25 -32.84
CA ARG A 589 28.92 35.95 -33.58
C ARG A 589 29.50 37.13 -32.79
N GLU A 590 28.72 37.88 -32.03
CA GLU A 590 29.18 38.96 -31.17
C GLU A 590 30.02 38.44 -30.01
N ILE A 591 29.69 37.28 -29.44
CA ILE A 591 30.54 36.61 -28.43
C ILE A 591 31.88 36.18 -29.06
N LEU A 592 31.84 35.54 -30.23
CA LEU A 592 33.06 35.10 -30.93
C LEU A 592 33.90 36.28 -31.46
N ASP A 593 33.29 37.30 -32.04
CA ASP A 593 33.96 38.52 -32.53
C ASP A 593 34.45 39.39 -31.36
N SER A 594 33.79 39.38 -30.19
CA SER A 594 34.33 39.99 -28.95
C SER A 594 35.53 39.21 -28.42
N LEU A 595 35.48 37.88 -28.40
CA LEU A 595 36.62 37.04 -28.03
C LEU A 595 37.78 37.21 -29.02
N VAL A 596 37.51 37.29 -30.33
CA VAL A 596 38.51 37.64 -31.36
C VAL A 596 39.08 39.03 -31.09
N THR A 597 38.24 40.02 -30.82
CA THR A 597 38.67 41.40 -30.52
C THR A 597 39.63 41.41 -29.34
N VAL A 598 39.24 40.86 -28.18
CA VAL A 598 40.09 40.75 -26.97
C VAL A 598 41.38 39.94 -27.24
N VAL A 599 41.32 38.89 -28.06
CA VAL A 599 42.50 38.12 -28.49
C VAL A 599 43.43 38.95 -29.39
N THR A 600 42.89 39.73 -30.33
CA THR A 600 43.69 40.64 -31.18
C THR A 600 44.21 41.86 -30.45
N GLU A 601 43.49 42.38 -29.45
CA GLU A 601 43.96 43.44 -28.56
C GLU A 601 45.08 42.95 -27.66
N LYS A 602 44.97 41.74 -27.08
CA LYS A 602 46.08 41.09 -26.37
C LYS A 602 47.29 40.89 -27.28
N LEU A 603 47.10 40.37 -28.49
CA LEU A 603 48.18 40.22 -29.49
C LEU A 603 48.86 41.57 -29.77
N ALA A 604 48.09 42.62 -30.09
CA ALA A 604 48.62 43.95 -30.38
C ALA A 604 49.25 44.65 -29.16
N ALA A 605 48.80 44.34 -27.94
CA ALA A 605 49.38 44.87 -26.70
C ALA A 605 50.72 44.20 -26.36
N GLU A 606 50.82 42.88 -26.49
CA GLU A 606 52.07 42.13 -26.31
C GLU A 606 53.08 42.45 -27.43
N GLU A 607 52.61 42.64 -28.68
CA GLU A 607 53.44 43.05 -29.82
C GLU A 607 53.97 44.48 -29.68
N LYS A 608 53.22 45.38 -29.02
CA LYS A 608 53.73 46.70 -28.58
C LYS A 608 54.69 46.61 -27.39
N ARG A 609 54.47 45.67 -26.45
CA ARG A 609 55.36 45.44 -25.30
C ARG A 609 56.73 44.88 -25.70
N ASN A 610 56.81 44.14 -26.80
CA ASN A 610 58.02 43.49 -27.29
C ASN A 610 58.87 44.35 -28.26
N GLN A 611 58.59 45.65 -28.43
CA GLN A 611 59.47 46.56 -29.19
C GLN A 611 60.54 47.20 -28.30
N PRO A 612 61.83 47.22 -28.70
CA PRO A 612 62.89 47.89 -27.94
C PRO A 612 62.77 49.43 -28.04
N PRO A 613 63.21 50.18 -27.02
CA PRO A 613 63.07 51.63 -26.98
C PRO A 613 64.02 52.34 -27.96
N ALA A 614 63.49 53.33 -28.69
CA ALA A 614 64.27 54.24 -29.52
C ALA A 614 64.90 55.38 -28.68
N SER A 615 66.02 55.91 -29.14
CA SER A 615 66.89 56.82 -28.38
C SER A 615 66.39 58.26 -28.27
N GLN A 616 66.62 58.86 -27.10
CA GLN A 616 67.02 60.25 -26.81
C GLN A 616 66.57 61.39 -27.76
N GLU A 617 65.93 62.42 -27.17
CA GLU A 617 66.64 63.70 -26.95
C GLU A 617 66.01 64.51 -25.80
N SER A 618 66.58 65.66 -25.44
CA SER A 618 66.38 66.33 -24.15
C SER A 618 65.95 67.80 -24.25
N ALA A 619 65.14 68.30 -23.30
CA ALA A 619 65.51 69.36 -22.32
C ALA A 619 64.33 70.23 -21.80
N VAL A 620 64.64 71.04 -20.77
CA VAL A 620 63.93 72.26 -20.26
C VAL A 620 62.64 72.09 -19.45
N THR A 621 62.84 71.90 -18.14
CA THR A 621 62.31 72.68 -16.99
C THR A 621 61.16 73.70 -17.21
N THR A 622 60.14 73.64 -16.34
CA THR A 622 59.52 74.81 -15.67
C THR A 622 58.84 74.38 -14.37
N ILE A 623 58.87 75.25 -13.34
CA ILE A 623 58.30 75.04 -11.99
C ILE A 623 57.15 76.04 -11.77
N VAL A 624 56.03 75.60 -11.18
CA VAL A 624 55.07 76.50 -10.50
C VAL A 624 54.57 75.82 -9.20
N LEU A 625 54.40 76.61 -8.14
CA LEU A 625 53.90 76.21 -6.82
C LEU A 625 52.40 76.52 -6.66
N GLY A 626 51.71 75.93 -5.68
CA GLY A 626 50.28 76.22 -5.45
C GLY A 626 49.62 75.55 -4.24
N ASP A 627 49.97 76.03 -3.04
CA ASP A 627 49.18 76.11 -1.79
C ASP A 627 48.27 74.97 -1.27
N SER A 628 48.45 74.67 0.03
CA SER A 628 47.43 74.08 0.91
C SER A 628 46.66 75.19 1.67
N PRO A 629 45.54 74.89 2.34
CA PRO A 629 45.63 74.88 3.81
C PRO A 629 44.73 73.89 4.57
N LEU A 630 45.41 73.05 5.35
CA LEU A 630 45.07 72.53 6.69
C LEU A 630 43.77 72.98 7.39
N ARG A 631 43.03 72.02 7.98
CA ARG A 631 42.46 72.21 9.35
C ARG A 631 42.23 70.92 10.16
N ARG A 632 43.09 70.73 11.20
CA ARG A 632 42.84 70.20 12.57
C ARG A 632 41.53 69.41 12.85
N LYS A 633 41.52 68.27 13.58
CA LYS A 633 42.37 67.84 14.73
C LYS A 633 42.63 66.31 14.80
N GLN A 634 43.60 65.91 15.63
CA GLN A 634 43.97 64.56 16.09
C GLN A 634 43.41 64.29 17.53
N PRO A 635 43.89 63.27 18.28
CA PRO A 635 43.68 61.81 18.20
C PRO A 635 42.91 61.32 19.47
N PRO A 636 43.00 60.09 20.04
CA PRO A 636 44.14 59.17 20.31
C PRO A 636 44.10 57.90 19.42
N SER A 637 45.15 57.10 19.11
CA SER A 637 46.18 56.38 19.90
C SER A 637 45.61 55.30 20.86
N ASN A 638 46.11 54.07 20.93
CA ASN A 638 47.26 53.45 20.27
C ASN A 638 47.16 51.90 20.28
N GLU A 639 48.12 51.21 19.63
CA GLU A 639 48.59 49.82 19.84
C GLU A 639 47.53 48.69 20.08
N VAL A 640 47.32 47.71 19.20
CA VAL A 640 48.27 46.76 18.57
C VAL A 640 49.07 45.93 19.57
N ILE A 641 48.77 44.62 19.62
CA ILE A 641 49.74 43.51 19.63
C ILE A 641 49.02 42.28 19.05
N CYS A 642 49.63 41.66 18.04
CA CYS A 642 49.32 40.31 17.60
C CYS A 642 50.53 39.42 17.94
N ILE A 643 50.30 38.15 18.28
CA ILE A 643 51.38 37.17 18.46
C ILE A 643 51.02 35.88 17.71
N ASP A 644 51.80 35.64 16.67
CA ASP A 644 51.96 34.43 15.86
C ASP A 644 52.57 33.26 16.69
N LEU A 645 52.60 31.97 16.31
CA LEU A 645 52.06 31.17 15.20
C LEU A 645 52.18 29.66 15.58
N THR A 646 51.88 28.76 14.62
CA THR A 646 52.34 27.34 14.53
C THR A 646 51.63 26.26 15.36
N GLY A 647 51.64 25.02 14.83
CA GLY A 647 51.98 23.85 15.66
C GLY A 647 50.93 22.76 15.87
N THR A 648 50.51 22.08 14.80
CA THR A 648 49.89 20.74 14.78
C THR A 648 50.16 19.80 15.97
N GLU A 649 49.12 19.20 16.55
CA GLU A 649 48.89 17.73 16.60
C GLU A 649 47.52 17.34 17.19
N SER A 650 47.21 16.04 17.28
CA SER A 650 45.82 15.54 17.41
C SER A 650 45.42 14.96 18.78
N ARG A 651 44.14 15.17 19.13
CA ARG A 651 43.28 14.21 19.88
C ARG A 651 43.64 13.92 21.35
N ALA A 652 43.32 14.85 22.25
CA ALA A 652 42.99 14.54 23.64
C ALA A 652 42.04 15.59 24.27
N GLU A 653 41.36 15.18 25.36
CA GLU A 653 40.71 16.02 26.38
C GLU A 653 39.66 17.08 25.98
N LEU A 654 38.41 16.63 25.86
CA LEU A 654 37.37 17.16 26.78
C LEU A 654 36.38 16.08 27.29
N GLN A 655 36.82 14.82 27.37
CA GLN A 655 36.08 13.77 28.07
C GLN A 655 36.46 13.80 29.58
N ARG A 656 35.89 14.74 30.33
CA ARG A 656 36.00 14.78 31.80
C ARG A 656 34.71 15.25 32.48
N LEU A 657 33.68 14.39 32.52
CA LEU A 657 32.63 14.46 33.56
C LEU A 657 31.84 13.15 33.78
N ILE A 658 32.48 12.00 33.51
CA ILE A 658 31.98 10.65 33.87
C ILE A 658 33.19 9.82 34.33
N ASP A 659 33.38 9.59 35.64
CA ASP A 659 33.05 8.32 36.32
C ASP A 659 33.75 8.09 37.68
N GLY A 660 33.16 7.21 38.51
CA GLY A 660 33.72 6.67 39.77
C GLY A 660 33.49 7.53 41.04
N ARG A 661 33.31 6.97 42.25
CA ARG A 661 33.32 5.58 42.79
C ARG A 661 32.67 5.62 44.21
N GLN A 662 32.19 4.55 44.87
CA GLN A 662 31.71 3.21 44.48
C GLN A 662 30.95 2.58 45.69
N THR A 663 29.96 1.71 45.44
CA THR A 663 29.47 0.59 46.30
C THR A 663 29.41 0.68 47.85
N SER A 664 28.23 0.35 48.40
CA SER A 664 28.12 -0.74 49.40
C SER A 664 26.75 -1.43 49.31
N VAL A 665 26.64 -2.65 49.86
CA VAL A 665 25.50 -3.58 49.73
C VAL A 665 24.74 -3.68 51.05
N ILE A 666 23.42 -3.88 51.01
CA ILE A 666 22.66 -4.72 51.97
C ILE A 666 21.28 -5.09 51.38
N THR A 667 20.84 -6.32 51.64
CA THR A 667 19.52 -6.87 51.29
C THR A 667 18.48 -6.60 52.38
N HIS A 668 17.18 -6.60 52.08
CA HIS A 668 16.20 -7.51 52.72
C HIS A 668 14.76 -7.35 52.17
N SER A 669 13.88 -8.24 52.63
CA SER A 669 12.53 -8.49 52.12
C SER A 669 11.43 -8.28 53.18
N GLY A 670 10.29 -7.71 52.78
CA GLY A 670 9.02 -7.70 53.53
C GLY A 670 7.93 -7.10 52.64
N LYS A 671 6.81 -7.78 52.34
CA LYS A 671 5.65 -8.02 53.23
C LYS A 671 5.11 -6.75 53.88
N PHE A 672 3.89 -6.38 53.51
CA PHE A 672 3.02 -5.47 54.27
C PHE A 672 1.73 -6.20 54.63
N GLU A 673 1.37 -6.14 55.92
CA GLU A 673 0.08 -6.58 56.44
C GLU A 673 -0.69 -5.38 57.04
N ASN A 674 -1.96 -5.62 57.31
CA ASN A 674 -3.02 -4.67 57.67
C ASN A 674 -2.68 -3.57 58.70
N ALA A 675 -3.26 -2.38 58.45
CA ALA A 675 -4.03 -1.51 59.36
C ALA A 675 -3.51 -1.18 60.78
N PRO A 676 -3.84 0.03 61.26
CA PRO A 676 -4.94 0.09 62.23
C PRO A 676 -6.00 1.15 61.88
N ALA A 677 -7.11 1.13 62.62
CA ALA A 677 -8.18 2.12 62.54
C ALA A 677 -8.38 2.84 63.88
N THR A 678 -8.80 4.10 63.82
CA THR A 678 -9.33 4.85 64.98
C THR A 678 -10.48 5.77 64.53
N SER A 679 -11.43 6.02 65.41
CA SER A 679 -12.77 6.53 65.07
C SER A 679 -13.09 7.90 65.69
N SER A 680 -14.05 8.61 65.10
CA SER A 680 -14.76 9.74 65.73
C SER A 680 -16.22 9.84 65.27
N SER A 681 -17.02 10.61 66.00
CA SER A 681 -18.49 10.70 65.92
C SER A 681 -18.97 12.08 66.42
N VAL A 682 -20.19 12.56 66.23
CA VAL A 682 -21.50 11.95 65.81
C VAL A 682 -22.12 12.82 64.68
N ALA A 683 -23.38 12.76 64.21
CA ALA A 683 -24.65 12.20 64.70
C ALA A 683 -25.50 11.60 63.54
N ALA A 684 -26.81 11.38 63.75
CA ALA A 684 -27.75 10.85 62.76
C ALA A 684 -29.01 11.73 62.61
N ALA A 685 -29.71 11.59 61.48
CA ALA A 685 -31.10 12.01 61.29
C ALA A 685 -31.80 11.03 60.32
N ASP A 686 -32.96 10.50 60.73
CA ASP A 686 -33.70 9.48 59.98
C ASP A 686 -34.46 10.04 58.77
N THR A 687 -34.52 9.26 57.69
CA THR A 687 -35.78 9.00 56.98
C THR A 687 -35.70 7.65 56.26
N THR A 688 -36.48 6.67 56.71
CA THR A 688 -36.54 5.34 56.10
C THR A 688 -37.42 5.32 54.85
N LYS A 689 -36.84 4.92 53.71
CA LYS A 689 -37.59 4.25 52.62
C LYS A 689 -36.84 3.01 52.15
N GLN A 690 -37.58 1.92 52.02
CA GLN A 690 -37.04 0.61 51.69
C GLN A 690 -36.66 0.54 50.20
N THR A 691 -35.41 0.17 49.90
CA THR A 691 -35.06 -0.51 48.65
C THR A 691 -34.76 -1.96 48.98
N THR A 692 -35.68 -2.85 48.62
CA THR A 692 -35.54 -4.29 48.79
C THR A 692 -34.36 -4.82 47.99
N LYS A 693 -33.56 -5.71 48.59
CA LYS A 693 -32.62 -6.53 47.82
C LYS A 693 -33.43 -7.38 46.82
N PRO A 694 -33.09 -7.43 45.53
CA PRO A 694 -33.65 -8.44 44.64
C PRO A 694 -33.20 -9.83 45.10
N ALA A 695 -34.09 -10.82 45.00
CA ALA A 695 -33.84 -12.20 45.41
C ALA A 695 -32.86 -12.92 44.46
N ASP A 696 -32.39 -14.11 44.86
CA ASP A 696 -31.58 -14.99 44.02
C ASP A 696 -32.27 -15.30 42.69
N VAL A 697 -31.72 -14.76 41.61
CA VAL A 697 -32.05 -15.14 40.24
C VAL A 697 -31.25 -16.39 39.91
N SER A 698 -31.91 -17.47 39.47
CA SER A 698 -31.19 -18.72 39.20
C SER A 698 -30.16 -18.54 38.07
N GLU A 699 -29.07 -19.31 38.12
CA GLU A 699 -27.99 -19.25 37.11
C GLU A 699 -28.53 -19.39 35.67
N THR A 700 -29.55 -20.25 35.50
CA THR A 700 -30.25 -20.49 34.24
C THR A 700 -31.05 -19.26 33.77
N GLU A 701 -31.79 -18.60 34.65
CA GLU A 701 -32.53 -17.37 34.32
C GLU A 701 -31.57 -16.23 33.99
N LEU A 702 -30.49 -16.07 34.77
CA LEU A 702 -29.44 -15.08 34.50
C LEU A 702 -28.83 -15.29 33.11
N LYS A 703 -28.44 -16.53 32.76
CA LYS A 703 -27.97 -16.87 31.39
C LYS A 703 -28.98 -16.49 30.32
N GLN A 704 -30.27 -16.77 30.53
CA GLN A 704 -31.32 -16.43 29.56
C GLN A 704 -31.56 -14.90 29.45
N ILE A 705 -31.39 -14.12 30.53
CA ILE A 705 -31.40 -12.66 30.48
C ILE A 705 -30.21 -12.14 29.65
N LEU A 706 -28.99 -12.66 29.89
CA LEU A 706 -27.78 -12.27 29.16
C LEU A 706 -27.82 -12.70 27.68
N LEU A 707 -28.41 -13.84 27.36
CA LEU A 707 -28.70 -14.27 25.98
C LEU A 707 -29.68 -13.31 25.29
N LYS A 708 -30.77 -12.92 25.98
CA LYS A 708 -31.72 -11.92 25.47
C LYS A 708 -31.06 -10.54 25.25
N MET A 709 -30.09 -10.13 26.07
CA MET A 709 -29.27 -8.93 25.81
C MET A 709 -28.44 -9.07 24.53
N CYS A 710 -27.74 -10.20 24.34
CA CYS A 710 -26.97 -10.46 23.12
C CYS A 710 -27.85 -10.45 21.86
N VAL A 711 -29.05 -11.04 21.94
CA VAL A 711 -30.03 -11.09 20.84
C VAL A 711 -30.60 -9.71 20.50
N ARG A 712 -30.87 -8.86 21.50
CA ARG A 712 -31.25 -7.45 21.29
C ARG A 712 -30.14 -6.70 20.54
N ALA A 713 -28.91 -6.74 21.06
CA ALA A 713 -27.75 -6.09 20.43
C ALA A 713 -27.51 -6.55 18.97
N MET A 714 -27.76 -7.81 18.65
CA MET A 714 -27.67 -8.32 17.27
C MET A 714 -28.76 -7.76 16.34
N ARG A 715 -29.98 -7.50 16.85
CA ARG A 715 -31.05 -6.80 16.14
C ARG A 715 -30.76 -5.30 16.01
N ASP A 716 -30.18 -4.69 17.04
CA ASP A 716 -29.73 -3.28 17.00
C ASP A 716 -28.62 -3.06 15.96
N CYS A 717 -27.79 -4.07 15.69
CA CYS A 717 -26.85 -4.05 14.58
C CYS A 717 -27.55 -4.07 13.20
N LEU A 718 -28.69 -4.77 13.07
CA LEU A 718 -29.43 -4.89 11.80
C LEU A 718 -30.31 -3.67 11.53
N SER A 719 -30.91 -3.07 12.56
CA SER A 719 -31.67 -1.82 12.40
C SER A 719 -30.76 -0.65 12.00
N ARG A 720 -29.52 -0.62 12.53
CA ARG A 720 -28.47 0.32 12.10
C ARG A 720 -27.91 -0.02 10.72
N PHE A 721 -27.64 -1.29 10.42
CA PHE A 721 -27.01 -1.74 9.17
C PHE A 721 -27.65 -3.05 8.66
N PRO A 722 -28.66 -2.98 7.77
CA PRO A 722 -29.39 -4.17 7.30
C PRO A 722 -28.50 -5.22 6.63
N GLN A 723 -27.42 -4.80 5.97
CA GLN A 723 -26.43 -5.65 5.32
C GLN A 723 -25.50 -6.38 6.32
N HIS A 724 -25.76 -6.33 7.64
CA HIS A 724 -24.97 -7.01 8.65
C HIS A 724 -25.22 -8.54 8.68
N PHE A 725 -24.82 -9.24 7.63
CA PHE A 725 -24.98 -10.70 7.41
C PHE A 725 -24.58 -11.56 8.62
N LYS A 726 -23.59 -11.10 9.40
CA LYS A 726 -23.11 -11.77 10.61
C LYS A 726 -24.16 -11.79 11.73
N SER A 727 -24.99 -10.76 11.86
CA SER A 727 -26.12 -10.76 12.81
C SER A 727 -27.22 -11.71 12.39
N LEU A 728 -27.63 -11.69 11.12
CA LEU A 728 -28.66 -12.61 10.58
C LEU A 728 -28.30 -14.08 10.87
N TYR A 729 -27.04 -14.46 10.64
CA TYR A 729 -26.56 -15.80 10.96
C TYR A 729 -26.65 -16.17 12.44
N TYR A 730 -26.34 -15.27 13.38
CA TYR A 730 -26.43 -15.58 14.81
C TYR A 730 -27.87 -15.56 15.33
N LEU A 731 -28.75 -14.72 14.79
CA LEU A 731 -30.19 -14.73 15.13
C LEU A 731 -30.87 -16.01 14.62
N ALA A 732 -30.59 -16.40 13.37
CA ALA A 732 -31.02 -17.70 12.85
C ALA A 732 -30.48 -18.86 13.70
N ARG A 733 -29.19 -18.82 14.06
CA ARG A 733 -28.55 -19.84 14.91
C ARG A 733 -29.18 -19.92 16.29
N TYR A 734 -29.50 -18.78 16.93
CA TYR A 734 -30.16 -18.75 18.22
C TYR A 734 -31.49 -19.50 18.18
N HIS A 735 -32.36 -19.17 17.22
CA HIS A 735 -33.66 -19.84 17.08
C HIS A 735 -33.57 -21.29 16.55
N CYS A 736 -32.45 -21.70 15.95
CA CYS A 736 -32.20 -23.10 15.57
C CYS A 736 -31.66 -23.96 16.74
N HIS A 737 -30.80 -23.39 17.59
CA HIS A 737 -29.96 -24.14 18.53
C HIS A 737 -30.22 -23.88 20.02
N SER A 738 -30.82 -22.75 20.42
CA SER A 738 -31.24 -22.54 21.82
C SER A 738 -32.37 -23.48 22.18
N LYS A 739 -32.32 -24.08 23.37
CA LYS A 739 -33.38 -24.96 23.87
C LYS A 739 -34.59 -24.19 24.41
N HIS A 740 -34.38 -22.99 24.96
CA HIS A 740 -35.44 -22.18 25.57
C HIS A 740 -36.13 -21.21 24.59
N ALA A 741 -35.54 -20.95 23.42
CA ALA A 741 -36.06 -20.00 22.43
C ALA A 741 -36.11 -20.59 21.00
N ARG A 742 -36.23 -21.93 20.90
CA ARG A 742 -36.25 -22.67 19.63
C ARG A 742 -37.46 -22.28 18.79
N ASN A 743 -37.21 -21.74 17.59
CA ASN A 743 -38.25 -21.43 16.62
C ASN A 743 -37.70 -21.64 15.19
N LEU A 744 -38.06 -22.77 14.59
CA LEU A 744 -37.61 -23.14 13.24
C LEU A 744 -38.26 -22.30 12.13
N GLN A 745 -39.31 -21.53 12.42
CA GLN A 745 -39.93 -20.59 11.48
C GLN A 745 -39.11 -19.29 11.44
N LEU A 746 -38.92 -18.62 12.58
CA LEU A 746 -38.05 -17.44 12.67
C LEU A 746 -36.62 -17.73 12.19
N SER A 747 -36.08 -18.91 12.51
CA SER A 747 -34.75 -19.33 12.04
C SER A 747 -34.67 -19.47 10.51
N TYR A 748 -35.73 -19.96 9.86
CA TYR A 748 -35.83 -19.98 8.40
C TYR A 748 -36.01 -18.56 7.83
N GLU A 749 -36.82 -17.72 8.46
CA GLU A 749 -37.09 -16.35 7.99
C GLU A 749 -35.84 -15.46 8.02
N TYR A 750 -35.06 -15.47 9.10
CA TYR A 750 -33.74 -14.77 9.15
C TYR A 750 -32.77 -15.21 8.03
N LEU A 751 -33.00 -16.36 7.39
CA LEU A 751 -32.20 -16.88 6.28
C LEU A 751 -32.85 -16.70 4.90
N MET A 752 -34.18 -16.75 4.77
CA MET A 752 -34.86 -16.92 3.47
C MET A 752 -36.04 -15.97 3.22
N HIS A 753 -36.49 -15.19 4.20
CA HIS A 753 -37.64 -14.27 4.08
C HIS A 753 -37.36 -13.14 3.08
N SER A 754 -38.28 -12.92 2.14
CA SER A 754 -38.14 -11.96 1.04
C SER A 754 -38.19 -10.48 1.44
N GLY A 755 -38.48 -10.15 2.71
CA GLY A 755 -38.65 -8.76 3.17
C GLY A 755 -40.00 -8.14 2.76
N GLN A 756 -40.97 -8.96 2.35
CA GLN A 756 -42.32 -8.53 1.98
C GLN A 756 -43.36 -9.26 2.85
N GLY A 757 -44.32 -8.51 3.39
CA GLY A 757 -45.38 -8.99 4.28
C GLY A 757 -45.22 -8.55 5.74
N LYS A 758 -46.20 -8.90 6.58
CA LYS A 758 -46.10 -8.73 8.05
C LYS A 758 -45.30 -9.90 8.63
N SER A 759 -44.03 -9.67 8.97
CA SER A 759 -43.20 -10.60 9.75
C SER A 759 -42.57 -9.85 10.93
N ASP A 760 -42.11 -10.59 11.96
CA ASP A 760 -41.39 -10.01 13.11
C ASP A 760 -39.98 -9.48 12.74
N ILE A 761 -39.58 -9.58 11.47
CA ILE A 761 -38.22 -9.27 11.00
C ILE A 761 -38.25 -8.04 10.10
N SER A 762 -37.86 -6.89 10.67
CA SER A 762 -37.75 -5.58 9.99
C SER A 762 -36.58 -5.48 8.97
N SER A 763 -36.14 -6.62 8.41
CA SER A 763 -35.03 -6.74 7.48
C SER A 763 -35.17 -7.99 6.61
N ALA A 764 -34.73 -7.93 5.35
CA ALA A 764 -34.67 -9.10 4.48
C ALA A 764 -33.78 -10.21 5.08
N GLY A 765 -34.13 -11.48 4.82
CA GLY A 765 -33.31 -12.63 5.21
C GLY A 765 -32.00 -12.74 4.42
N LEU A 766 -31.02 -13.49 4.95
CA LEU A 766 -29.66 -13.56 4.39
C LEU A 766 -29.58 -13.99 2.91
N PHE A 767 -30.54 -14.79 2.44
CA PHE A 767 -30.68 -15.27 1.06
C PHE A 767 -32.03 -14.85 0.47
N ALA A 768 -32.57 -13.70 0.87
CA ALA A 768 -33.85 -13.16 0.40
C ALA A 768 -33.85 -12.90 -1.11
N GLU A 769 -32.92 -12.07 -1.57
CA GLU A 769 -32.73 -11.72 -2.97
C GLU A 769 -31.93 -12.80 -3.67
N ARG A 770 -32.62 -13.62 -4.46
CA ARG A 770 -32.07 -14.77 -5.19
C ARG A 770 -32.69 -14.81 -6.59
N LYS A 771 -31.84 -14.94 -7.61
CA LYS A 771 -32.25 -15.14 -9.01
C LYS A 771 -31.93 -16.57 -9.41
N ASN A 772 -32.63 -17.11 -10.41
CA ASN A 772 -32.42 -18.47 -10.90
C ASN A 772 -30.99 -18.76 -11.41
N THR A 773 -30.17 -17.72 -11.63
CA THR A 773 -28.76 -17.82 -12.04
C THR A 773 -27.77 -17.66 -10.87
N ASN A 774 -28.19 -17.12 -9.71
CA ASN A 774 -27.31 -16.93 -8.55
C ASN A 774 -28.09 -16.88 -7.23
N PHE A 775 -27.84 -17.88 -6.38
CA PHE A 775 -28.39 -18.00 -5.02
C PHE A 775 -28.02 -16.83 -4.09
N PHE A 776 -26.90 -16.15 -4.35
CA PHE A 776 -26.34 -15.07 -3.53
C PHE A 776 -26.58 -13.68 -4.13
N THR A 777 -27.68 -13.47 -4.87
CA THR A 777 -27.89 -12.22 -5.63
C THR A 777 -27.88 -10.97 -4.73
N GLY A 778 -28.57 -10.95 -3.59
CA GLY A 778 -28.55 -9.80 -2.66
C GLY A 778 -27.21 -9.53 -1.97
N ILE A 779 -26.24 -10.43 -2.13
CA ILE A 779 -24.88 -10.30 -1.62
C ILE A 779 -23.97 -9.65 -2.69
N TRP A 780 -24.41 -9.62 -3.96
CA TRP A 780 -23.68 -9.05 -5.09
C TRP A 780 -23.31 -7.57 -4.93
N HIS A 781 -24.16 -6.79 -4.25
CA HIS A 781 -23.92 -5.36 -4.08
C HIS A 781 -22.71 -5.06 -3.17
N THR A 782 -22.27 -6.05 -2.37
CA THR A 782 -21.01 -6.26 -1.62
C THR A 782 -19.69 -5.77 -2.22
N PRO A 783 -19.23 -4.51 -2.11
CA PRO A 783 -17.91 -4.14 -2.62
C PRO A 783 -16.79 -4.73 -1.76
N GLY A 784 -15.58 -4.81 -2.33
CA GLY A 784 -14.37 -4.71 -1.52
C GLY A 784 -14.23 -3.28 -0.97
N ASP A 785 -13.66 -3.05 0.21
CA ASP A 785 -12.72 -3.94 0.89
C ASP A 785 -13.15 -4.41 2.29
N GLU A 786 -14.17 -3.81 2.90
CA GLU A 786 -14.48 -3.97 4.35
C GLU A 786 -14.81 -5.41 4.79
N ILE A 787 -15.40 -6.21 3.91
CA ILE A 787 -15.84 -7.58 4.22
C ILE A 787 -14.73 -8.61 3.97
N ASP A 788 -13.83 -8.39 3.02
CA ASP A 788 -12.99 -9.46 2.44
C ASP A 788 -11.64 -9.67 3.15
N ARG A 789 -11.65 -9.65 4.49
CA ARG A 789 -10.51 -10.14 5.27
C ARG A 789 -10.24 -11.63 4.91
N PRO A 790 -8.98 -12.05 4.73
CA PRO A 790 -8.63 -13.10 3.77
C PRO A 790 -9.41 -14.41 3.87
N GLY A 791 -10.24 -14.67 2.86
CA GLY A 791 -11.12 -15.84 2.69
C GLY A 791 -12.15 -16.03 3.82
N SER A 792 -12.32 -15.05 4.71
CA SER A 792 -13.27 -15.10 5.82
C SER A 792 -14.71 -15.16 5.30
N PHE A 793 -14.99 -14.46 4.20
CA PHE A 793 -16.35 -14.33 3.67
C PHE A 793 -16.93 -15.63 3.13
N ALA A 794 -16.26 -16.31 2.19
CA ALA A 794 -16.68 -17.62 1.71
C ALA A 794 -16.77 -18.66 2.86
N SER A 795 -15.89 -18.55 3.86
CA SER A 795 -15.92 -19.37 5.08
C SER A 795 -17.09 -19.02 6.02
N HIS A 796 -17.71 -17.84 5.87
CA HIS A 796 -18.95 -17.45 6.51
C HIS A 796 -20.17 -17.94 5.72
N MET A 797 -20.19 -17.74 4.40
CA MET A 797 -21.27 -18.21 3.53
C MET A 797 -21.45 -19.73 3.62
N LYS A 798 -20.34 -20.50 3.66
CA LYS A 798 -20.40 -21.96 3.93
C LYS A 798 -21.16 -22.27 5.22
N ARG A 799 -20.90 -21.54 6.31
CA ARG A 799 -21.57 -21.76 7.61
C ARG A 799 -23.04 -21.38 7.58
N SER A 800 -23.39 -20.33 6.85
CA SER A 800 -24.78 -19.88 6.69
C SER A 800 -25.61 -20.85 5.83
N VAL A 801 -25.04 -21.38 4.74
CA VAL A 801 -25.69 -22.43 3.93
C VAL A 801 -25.82 -23.74 4.73
N VAL A 802 -24.80 -24.14 5.49
CA VAL A 802 -24.90 -25.32 6.39
C VAL A 802 -26.02 -25.14 7.43
N LEU A 803 -26.17 -23.94 8.00
CA LEU A 803 -27.28 -23.65 8.92
C LEU A 803 -28.64 -23.70 8.21
N LEU A 804 -28.76 -23.17 6.99
CA LEU A 804 -29.99 -23.30 6.19
C LEU A 804 -30.34 -24.77 5.94
N MET A 805 -29.38 -25.59 5.49
CA MET A 805 -29.57 -27.04 5.31
C MET A 805 -30.00 -27.73 6.61
N GLU A 806 -29.46 -27.31 7.75
CA GLU A 806 -29.83 -27.83 9.06
C GLU A 806 -31.26 -27.45 9.47
N VAL A 807 -31.65 -26.19 9.27
CA VAL A 807 -33.01 -25.67 9.54
C VAL A 807 -34.04 -26.37 8.65
N LEU A 808 -33.79 -26.48 7.34
CA LEU A 808 -34.71 -27.16 6.41
C LEU A 808 -34.87 -28.65 6.76
N ARG A 809 -33.76 -29.35 7.05
CA ARG A 809 -33.79 -30.74 7.53
C ARG A 809 -34.58 -30.90 8.84
N LEU A 810 -34.45 -29.96 9.77
CA LEU A 810 -35.21 -29.97 11.04
C LEU A 810 -36.70 -29.63 10.86
N ARG A 811 -37.08 -29.02 9.73
CA ARG A 811 -38.47 -28.77 9.31
C ARG A 811 -39.06 -29.87 8.40
N ARG A 812 -38.24 -30.84 7.98
CA ARG A 812 -38.50 -31.79 6.87
C ARG A 812 -38.90 -31.09 5.54
N ASP A 813 -38.39 -29.89 5.28
CA ASP A 813 -38.75 -29.08 4.10
C ASP A 813 -37.99 -29.54 2.83
N VAL A 814 -38.43 -30.65 2.24
CA VAL A 814 -37.82 -31.29 1.05
C VAL A 814 -37.78 -30.33 -0.14
N ASP A 815 -38.89 -29.67 -0.46
CA ASP A 815 -39.02 -28.72 -1.58
C ASP A 815 -37.93 -27.64 -1.56
N LYS A 816 -37.70 -27.01 -0.41
CA LYS A 816 -36.68 -25.97 -0.29
C LYS A 816 -35.27 -26.56 -0.29
N MET A 817 -35.06 -27.80 0.17
CA MET A 817 -33.75 -28.48 0.05
C MET A 817 -33.42 -28.86 -1.39
N VAL A 818 -34.40 -29.33 -2.16
CA VAL A 818 -34.27 -29.58 -3.61
C VAL A 818 -33.96 -28.27 -4.35
N TYR A 819 -34.72 -27.19 -4.07
CA TYR A 819 -34.44 -25.86 -4.62
C TYR A 819 -33.02 -25.36 -4.30
N VAL A 820 -32.57 -25.45 -3.04
CA VAL A 820 -31.21 -25.04 -2.63
C VAL A 820 -30.15 -25.89 -3.35
N THR A 821 -30.39 -27.19 -3.55
CA THR A 821 -29.50 -28.09 -4.30
C THR A 821 -29.41 -27.68 -5.77
N VAL A 822 -30.54 -27.40 -6.42
CA VAL A 822 -30.62 -26.97 -7.84
C VAL A 822 -30.05 -25.56 -8.06
N GLN A 823 -30.12 -24.67 -7.05
CA GLN A 823 -29.48 -23.35 -7.12
C GLN A 823 -27.97 -23.41 -6.91
N LEU A 824 -27.49 -24.25 -5.98
CA LEU A 824 -26.05 -24.36 -5.67
C LEU A 824 -25.29 -25.30 -6.62
N SER A 825 -25.96 -26.16 -7.37
CA SER A 825 -25.32 -27.00 -8.42
C SER A 825 -24.81 -26.18 -9.61
N ARG A 826 -25.43 -25.02 -9.88
CA ARG A 826 -25.05 -24.08 -10.94
C ARG A 826 -23.65 -23.50 -10.64
N ASN A 827 -22.83 -23.37 -11.68
CA ASN A 827 -21.52 -22.73 -11.58
C ASN A 827 -21.69 -21.20 -11.78
N PRO A 828 -21.44 -20.36 -10.77
CA PRO A 828 -21.44 -18.92 -10.95
C PRO A 828 -20.14 -18.45 -11.65
N ASP A 829 -20.26 -17.33 -12.35
CA ASP A 829 -19.15 -16.57 -12.95
C ASP A 829 -18.04 -16.28 -11.92
N LEU A 830 -16.80 -16.05 -12.41
CA LEU A 830 -15.61 -15.88 -11.54
C LEU A 830 -15.73 -14.75 -10.52
N ASP A 831 -16.34 -13.63 -10.92
CA ASP A 831 -16.66 -12.48 -10.07
C ASP A 831 -17.74 -12.79 -9.01
N LYS A 832 -18.61 -13.76 -9.27
CA LYS A 832 -19.79 -14.12 -8.44
C LYS A 832 -19.52 -15.29 -7.47
N LYS A 833 -18.26 -15.70 -7.27
CA LYS A 833 -17.88 -16.86 -6.44
C LYS A 833 -17.86 -16.58 -4.93
N TYR A 834 -19.04 -16.55 -4.31
CA TYR A 834 -19.19 -16.43 -2.84
C TYR A 834 -19.00 -17.73 -2.04
N LEU A 835 -18.83 -18.87 -2.74
CA LEU A 835 -18.39 -20.15 -2.17
C LEU A 835 -17.23 -20.69 -3.00
N ARG A 836 -16.19 -21.19 -2.32
CA ARG A 836 -15.11 -21.96 -2.95
C ARG A 836 -15.69 -23.18 -3.66
N ASP A 837 -15.20 -23.51 -4.86
CA ASP A 837 -15.78 -24.58 -5.68
C ASP A 837 -15.82 -25.93 -4.94
N THR A 838 -14.74 -26.27 -4.21
CA THR A 838 -14.67 -27.50 -3.37
C THR A 838 -15.67 -27.52 -2.21
N ASP A 839 -16.08 -26.35 -1.70
CA ASP A 839 -17.12 -26.27 -0.67
C ASP A 839 -18.53 -26.33 -1.30
N ARG A 840 -18.75 -25.69 -2.45
CA ARG A 840 -20.04 -25.74 -3.18
C ARG A 840 -20.39 -27.18 -3.56
N ILE A 841 -19.49 -27.89 -4.25
CA ILE A 841 -19.72 -29.27 -4.71
C ILE A 841 -20.02 -30.21 -3.52
N TYR A 842 -19.30 -30.07 -2.40
CA TYR A 842 -19.56 -30.84 -1.19
C TYR A 842 -20.94 -30.54 -0.58
N LEU A 843 -21.32 -29.27 -0.47
CA LEU A 843 -22.62 -28.88 0.08
C LEU A 843 -23.78 -29.34 -0.82
N VAL A 844 -23.63 -29.24 -2.13
CA VAL A 844 -24.61 -29.71 -3.13
C VAL A 844 -24.85 -31.21 -2.99
N LYS A 845 -23.79 -32.03 -3.05
CA LYS A 845 -23.91 -33.49 -2.88
C LYS A 845 -24.47 -33.89 -1.51
N LYS A 846 -24.15 -33.12 -0.46
CA LYS A 846 -24.74 -33.34 0.88
C LYS A 846 -26.23 -32.95 0.93
N CYS A 847 -26.62 -31.82 0.34
CA CYS A 847 -28.00 -31.35 0.36
C CYS A 847 -28.92 -32.28 -0.43
N PHE A 848 -28.46 -32.73 -1.61
CA PHE A 848 -29.09 -33.78 -2.41
C PHE A 848 -29.37 -35.04 -1.57
N LYS A 849 -28.33 -35.67 -1.02
CA LYS A 849 -28.48 -36.91 -0.23
C LYS A 849 -29.36 -36.73 1.00
N GLN A 850 -29.35 -35.55 1.62
CA GLN A 850 -30.24 -35.28 2.76
C GLN A 850 -31.69 -35.03 2.33
N ALA A 851 -31.96 -34.41 1.17
CA ALA A 851 -33.32 -34.20 0.67
C ALA A 851 -33.98 -35.54 0.29
N MET A 852 -33.31 -36.35 -0.52
CA MET A 852 -33.83 -37.66 -0.96
C MET A 852 -34.03 -38.62 0.22
N ALA A 853 -33.10 -38.64 1.19
CA ALA A 853 -33.23 -39.47 2.39
C ALA A 853 -34.30 -38.99 3.39
N ILE A 854 -34.76 -37.73 3.32
CA ILE A 854 -35.93 -37.27 4.08
C ILE A 854 -37.20 -37.78 3.38
N ALA A 855 -37.37 -37.52 2.08
CA ALA A 855 -38.56 -37.92 1.34
C ALA A 855 -38.78 -39.45 1.33
N GLN A 856 -37.70 -40.23 1.09
CA GLN A 856 -37.76 -41.69 1.20
C GLN A 856 -38.05 -42.14 2.65
N LYS A 857 -37.51 -41.45 3.66
CA LYS A 857 -37.83 -41.76 5.05
C LYS A 857 -39.30 -41.42 5.38
N GLU A 858 -39.87 -40.36 4.84
CA GLU A 858 -41.26 -39.98 5.11
C GLU A 858 -42.25 -41.00 4.54
N LEU A 859 -42.01 -41.49 3.32
CA LEU A 859 -42.73 -42.65 2.78
C LEU A 859 -42.56 -43.89 3.67
N ASN A 860 -41.32 -44.21 4.07
CA ASN A 860 -41.07 -45.36 4.95
C ASN A 860 -41.68 -45.20 6.35
N ASP A 861 -41.70 -44.00 6.94
CA ASP A 861 -42.35 -43.70 8.23
C ASP A 861 -43.85 -44.02 8.10
N LEU A 862 -44.54 -43.45 7.08
CA LEU A 862 -45.96 -43.69 6.79
C LEU A 862 -46.30 -45.16 6.53
N MET A 863 -45.42 -45.91 5.86
CA MET A 863 -45.61 -47.35 5.60
C MET A 863 -45.45 -48.24 6.83
N ASN A 864 -44.97 -47.70 7.96
CA ASN A 864 -44.84 -48.41 9.23
C ASN A 864 -45.74 -47.80 10.33
N GLU A 865 -46.72 -46.96 9.98
CA GLU A 865 -47.75 -46.49 10.91
C GLU A 865 -48.84 -47.55 11.12
N GLU A 866 -49.22 -47.77 12.38
CA GLU A 866 -50.33 -48.66 12.76
C GLU A 866 -51.45 -47.83 13.44
N PRO A 867 -52.71 -47.86 12.96
CA PRO A 867 -53.17 -48.53 11.74
C PRO A 867 -52.62 -47.86 10.46
N PRO A 868 -52.54 -48.59 9.33
CA PRO A 868 -51.99 -48.06 8.09
C PRO A 868 -52.82 -46.86 7.56
N PRO A 869 -52.18 -45.78 7.10
CA PRO A 869 -52.85 -44.60 6.59
C PRO A 869 -53.49 -44.84 5.21
N ASP A 870 -54.46 -43.99 4.84
CA ASP A 870 -55.17 -44.05 3.56
C ASP A 870 -54.21 -44.09 2.35
N GLU A 871 -54.58 -44.85 1.32
CA GLU A 871 -53.78 -45.01 0.10
C GLU A 871 -53.42 -43.65 -0.55
N SER A 872 -54.29 -42.65 -0.42
CA SER A 872 -54.06 -41.27 -0.87
C SER A 872 -52.86 -40.59 -0.19
N VAL A 873 -52.60 -40.88 1.09
CA VAL A 873 -51.48 -40.34 1.87
C VAL A 873 -50.18 -41.04 1.48
N LEU A 874 -50.21 -42.37 1.32
CA LEU A 874 -49.07 -43.16 0.83
C LEU A 874 -48.67 -42.76 -0.60
N ILE A 875 -49.67 -42.56 -1.48
CA ILE A 875 -49.46 -42.00 -2.82
C ILE A 875 -48.86 -40.59 -2.72
N SER A 876 -49.30 -39.72 -1.81
CA SER A 876 -48.69 -38.39 -1.65
C SER A 876 -47.21 -38.47 -1.28
N GLY A 877 -46.84 -39.34 -0.32
CA GLY A 877 -45.43 -39.53 0.07
C GLY A 877 -44.55 -40.02 -1.08
N LEU A 878 -45.04 -40.97 -1.89
CA LEU A 878 -44.37 -41.40 -3.12
C LEU A 878 -44.29 -40.27 -4.16
N LEU A 879 -45.35 -39.47 -4.30
CA LEU A 879 -45.38 -38.31 -5.19
C LEU A 879 -44.39 -37.22 -4.74
N ASP A 880 -44.06 -37.09 -3.46
CA ASP A 880 -43.04 -36.14 -2.98
C ASP A 880 -41.62 -36.59 -3.35
N VAL A 881 -41.31 -37.89 -3.31
CA VAL A 881 -40.08 -38.45 -3.91
C VAL A 881 -40.03 -38.19 -5.42
N TYR A 882 -41.15 -38.38 -6.13
CA TYR A 882 -41.25 -38.10 -7.56
C TYR A 882 -41.10 -36.61 -7.91
N LYS A 883 -41.68 -35.68 -7.13
CA LYS A 883 -41.51 -34.23 -7.30
C LYS A 883 -40.04 -33.83 -7.16
N ALA A 884 -39.35 -34.39 -6.16
CA ALA A 884 -37.91 -34.17 -5.98
C ALA A 884 -37.11 -34.66 -7.19
N TRP A 885 -37.34 -35.90 -7.65
CA TRP A 885 -36.73 -36.43 -8.88
C TRP A 885 -37.02 -35.55 -10.10
N GLN A 886 -38.27 -35.14 -10.31
CA GLN A 886 -38.67 -34.36 -11.47
C GLN A 886 -38.01 -32.96 -11.49
N ALA A 887 -37.77 -32.37 -10.32
CA ALA A 887 -37.01 -31.12 -10.21
C ALA A 887 -35.52 -31.31 -10.52
N PHE A 888 -34.92 -32.45 -10.13
CA PHE A 888 -33.55 -32.82 -10.50
C PHE A 888 -33.40 -33.13 -12.00
N GLN A 889 -34.37 -33.85 -12.60
CA GLN A 889 -34.47 -34.07 -14.03
C GLN A 889 -34.55 -32.74 -14.81
N LYS A 890 -35.48 -31.85 -14.44
CA LYS A 890 -35.64 -30.51 -15.03
C LYS A 890 -34.41 -29.60 -14.86
N ALA A 891 -33.55 -29.90 -13.90
CA ALA A 891 -32.29 -29.18 -13.68
C ALA A 891 -31.09 -29.81 -14.41
N GLY A 892 -31.18 -31.07 -14.85
CA GLY A 892 -30.06 -31.82 -15.41
C GLY A 892 -28.99 -32.21 -14.39
N VAL A 893 -29.35 -32.42 -13.11
CA VAL A 893 -28.39 -32.68 -12.03
C VAL A 893 -28.90 -33.78 -11.09
N PHE A 894 -28.08 -34.81 -10.83
CA PHE A 894 -28.41 -36.00 -10.03
C PHE A 894 -29.61 -36.83 -10.55
N VAL A 895 -29.79 -36.89 -11.87
CA VAL A 895 -30.96 -37.55 -12.48
C VAL A 895 -30.96 -39.06 -12.21
N GLU A 896 -29.80 -39.72 -12.40
CA GLU A 896 -29.60 -41.15 -12.12
C GLU A 896 -29.74 -41.44 -10.61
N GLU A 897 -28.96 -40.76 -9.76
CA GLU A 897 -28.94 -41.02 -8.32
C GLU A 897 -30.27 -40.69 -7.62
N ALA A 898 -31.12 -39.83 -8.23
CA ALA A 898 -32.48 -39.60 -7.77
C ALA A 898 -33.45 -40.67 -8.31
N GLY A 899 -33.21 -41.20 -9.51
CA GLY A 899 -33.98 -42.27 -10.13
C GLY A 899 -33.81 -43.60 -9.39
N ASP A 900 -32.61 -43.88 -8.88
CA ASP A 900 -32.35 -44.98 -7.96
C ASP A 900 -33.26 -44.90 -6.72
N VAL A 901 -33.27 -43.74 -6.03
CA VAL A 901 -34.07 -43.55 -4.81
C VAL A 901 -35.58 -43.59 -5.11
N LEU A 902 -36.04 -43.07 -6.25
CA LEU A 902 -37.43 -43.20 -6.68
C LEU A 902 -37.81 -44.66 -6.97
N SER A 903 -36.90 -45.44 -7.56
CA SER A 903 -37.10 -46.87 -7.84
C SER A 903 -37.19 -47.68 -6.54
N GLU A 904 -36.31 -47.44 -5.58
CA GLU A 904 -36.39 -48.07 -4.24
C GLU A 904 -37.65 -47.63 -3.48
N ALA A 905 -38.02 -46.35 -3.52
CA ALA A 905 -39.26 -45.85 -2.92
C ALA A 905 -40.51 -46.54 -3.51
N TYR A 906 -40.55 -46.76 -4.83
CA TYR A 906 -41.63 -47.47 -5.50
C TYR A 906 -41.68 -48.97 -5.15
N LYS A 907 -40.52 -49.64 -5.03
CA LYS A 907 -40.43 -51.01 -4.51
C LYS A 907 -41.02 -51.12 -3.11
N THR A 908 -40.66 -50.21 -2.18
CA THR A 908 -41.22 -50.21 -0.83
C THR A 908 -42.72 -50.00 -0.87
N PHE A 909 -43.21 -49.00 -1.61
CA PHE A 909 -44.65 -48.70 -1.77
C PHE A 909 -45.46 -49.90 -2.32
N LYS A 910 -44.84 -50.75 -3.14
CA LYS A 910 -45.42 -52.00 -3.65
C LYS A 910 -45.09 -53.25 -2.83
N LEU A 911 -44.49 -53.12 -1.64
CA LEU A 911 -44.09 -54.24 -0.78
C LEU A 911 -43.18 -55.28 -1.49
N GLY A 912 -42.50 -54.89 -2.56
CA GLY A 912 -41.72 -55.77 -3.44
C GLY A 912 -42.48 -56.36 -4.64
N GLU A 913 -43.79 -56.19 -4.76
CA GLU A 913 -44.60 -56.63 -5.91
C GLU A 913 -44.41 -55.70 -7.12
N VAL A 914 -43.34 -55.92 -7.88
CA VAL A 914 -42.94 -55.07 -9.00
C VAL A 914 -42.58 -55.93 -10.22
N ASP A 915 -43.06 -55.55 -11.41
CA ASP A 915 -42.81 -56.30 -12.64
C ASP A 915 -41.31 -56.30 -13.01
N SER A 916 -40.85 -57.39 -13.63
CA SER A 916 -39.46 -57.52 -14.10
C SER A 916 -39.17 -56.76 -15.40
N SER A 917 -40.20 -56.32 -16.12
CA SER A 917 -40.14 -55.49 -17.33
C SER A 917 -41.47 -54.74 -17.48
N PRO A 918 -41.51 -53.43 -17.80
CA PRO A 918 -40.38 -52.53 -18.09
C PRO A 918 -39.54 -52.21 -16.83
N PRO A 919 -38.40 -51.49 -16.96
CA PRO A 919 -37.59 -51.09 -15.81
C PRO A 919 -38.39 -50.42 -14.68
N ILE A 920 -38.04 -50.72 -13.43
CA ILE A 920 -38.78 -50.28 -12.23
C ILE A 920 -38.94 -48.76 -12.16
N LEU A 921 -37.94 -48.00 -12.63
CA LEU A 921 -38.04 -46.55 -12.76
C LEU A 921 -39.18 -46.15 -13.71
N GLU A 922 -39.30 -46.76 -14.88
CA GLU A 922 -40.36 -46.46 -15.85
C GLU A 922 -41.75 -46.77 -15.29
N GLN A 923 -41.90 -47.86 -14.53
CA GLN A 923 -43.14 -48.18 -13.82
C GLN A 923 -43.50 -47.09 -12.81
N ALA A 924 -42.55 -46.67 -11.97
CA ALA A 924 -42.72 -45.60 -10.99
C ALA A 924 -43.08 -44.26 -11.66
N LEU A 925 -42.38 -43.90 -12.75
CA LEU A 925 -42.65 -42.70 -13.54
C LEU A 925 -44.05 -42.73 -14.16
N ALA A 926 -44.47 -43.86 -14.74
CA ALA A 926 -45.79 -44.03 -15.33
C ALA A 926 -46.91 -44.05 -14.29
N PHE A 927 -46.66 -44.57 -13.07
CA PHE A 927 -47.59 -44.49 -11.94
C PHE A 927 -47.75 -43.05 -11.45
N CYS A 928 -46.66 -42.41 -11.03
CA CYS A 928 -46.67 -41.06 -10.46
C CYS A 928 -47.19 -39.99 -11.43
N SER A 929 -46.86 -40.11 -12.72
CA SER A 929 -47.34 -39.15 -13.74
C SER A 929 -48.86 -39.23 -13.95
N ARG A 930 -49.46 -40.44 -13.88
CA ARG A 930 -50.92 -40.62 -13.98
C ARG A 930 -51.64 -40.01 -12.77
N HIS A 931 -51.15 -40.24 -11.56
CA HIS A 931 -51.74 -39.65 -10.35
C HIS A 931 -51.61 -38.12 -10.32
N MET A 932 -50.43 -37.57 -10.65
CA MET A 932 -50.23 -36.11 -10.78
C MET A 932 -51.18 -35.47 -11.80
N ALA A 933 -51.43 -36.11 -12.94
CA ALA A 933 -52.37 -35.62 -13.94
C ALA A 933 -53.82 -35.65 -13.43
N ARG A 934 -54.22 -36.72 -12.75
CA ARG A 934 -55.57 -36.85 -12.16
C ARG A 934 -55.81 -35.81 -11.06
N ASP A 935 -54.85 -35.61 -10.17
CA ASP A 935 -54.98 -34.68 -9.05
C ASP A 935 -54.92 -33.20 -9.51
N ALA A 936 -54.24 -32.91 -10.62
CA ALA A 936 -54.33 -31.62 -11.30
C ALA A 936 -55.71 -31.39 -11.92
N LEU A 937 -56.33 -32.42 -12.50
CA LEU A 937 -57.69 -32.36 -13.05
C LEU A 937 -58.71 -32.08 -11.94
N LEU A 938 -58.64 -32.82 -10.82
CA LEU A 938 -59.52 -32.64 -9.67
C LEU A 938 -59.44 -31.21 -9.11
N LYS A 939 -58.23 -30.68 -8.90
CA LYS A 939 -58.03 -29.29 -8.43
C LYS A 939 -58.52 -28.23 -9.42
N SER A 940 -58.51 -28.54 -10.73
CA SER A 940 -59.13 -27.65 -11.72
C SER A 940 -60.67 -27.65 -11.60
N GLN A 941 -61.29 -28.79 -11.30
CA GLN A 941 -62.74 -28.90 -11.09
C GLN A 941 -63.17 -28.23 -9.78
N GLU A 942 -62.44 -28.45 -8.68
CA GLU A 942 -62.68 -27.76 -7.40
C GLU A 942 -62.59 -26.23 -7.53
N SER A 943 -61.63 -25.72 -8.32
CA SER A 943 -61.48 -24.27 -8.53
C SER A 943 -62.55 -23.65 -9.45
N MET A 944 -63.38 -24.47 -10.09
CA MET A 944 -64.53 -24.04 -10.91
C MET A 944 -65.88 -24.15 -10.20
N MET A 945 -65.94 -24.65 -8.96
CA MET A 945 -67.18 -24.67 -8.18
C MET A 945 -67.43 -23.32 -7.46
N PRO A 946 -68.62 -22.69 -7.59
CA PRO A 946 -68.93 -21.44 -6.89
C PRO A 946 -68.93 -21.60 -5.37
N LYS A 947 -68.35 -20.62 -4.66
CA LYS A 947 -68.50 -20.46 -3.22
C LYS A 947 -69.81 -19.76 -2.87
N GLU A 948 -70.90 -20.50 -2.93
CA GLU A 948 -72.17 -20.11 -2.30
C GLU A 948 -72.61 -21.19 -1.29
N TRP A 949 -73.57 -20.83 -0.42
CA TRP A 949 -74.14 -21.63 0.67
C TRP A 949 -73.15 -22.27 1.69
N MET A 950 -72.65 -21.48 2.66
CA MET A 950 -72.47 -21.99 4.05
C MET A 950 -72.23 -20.87 5.09
N THR A 951 -73.29 -20.13 5.44
CA THR A 951 -73.38 -19.36 6.70
C THR A 951 -74.84 -19.35 7.19
N PRO A 952 -75.14 -19.90 8.38
CA PRO A 952 -76.43 -19.72 9.03
C PRO A 952 -76.37 -18.53 10.00
N GLU A 953 -76.80 -17.35 9.55
CA GLU A 953 -77.01 -16.19 10.42
C GLU A 953 -78.48 -16.08 10.83
N GLY A 954 -78.73 -15.66 12.08
CA GLY A 954 -80.08 -15.41 12.58
C GLY A 954 -80.09 -14.24 13.57
N PHE A 955 -81.13 -13.41 13.47
CA PHE A 955 -81.46 -12.26 14.33
C PHE A 955 -80.38 -11.15 14.42
N GLY A 956 -80.66 -9.88 14.16
CA GLY A 956 -81.93 -9.21 13.79
C GLY A 956 -81.85 -7.70 14.14
N ILE A 957 -83.00 -7.02 14.21
CA ILE A 957 -83.17 -5.61 14.66
C ILE A 957 -82.45 -4.58 13.75
N PHE A 958 -83.13 -3.81 12.90
CA PHE A 958 -83.95 -2.67 13.35
C PHE A 958 -85.04 -2.27 12.34
N GLY A 959 -86.15 -1.74 12.86
CA GLY A 959 -87.15 -1.04 12.05
C GLY A 959 -86.75 0.42 11.81
N GLY A 960 -87.17 1.00 10.69
CA GLY A 960 -86.90 2.41 10.37
C GLY A 960 -87.99 3.36 10.86
N PHE A 961 -87.60 4.62 11.07
CA PHE A 961 -88.43 5.82 10.83
C PHE A 961 -87.50 7.05 10.72
N SER A 962 -87.95 8.05 9.96
CA SER A 962 -87.28 9.34 9.64
C SER A 962 -85.84 9.24 9.10
#